data_AF-A0A831XKT5-F1
#
_entry.id   AF-A0A831XKT5-F1
#
_cell.length_a   1.000
_cell.length_b   1.000
_cell.length_c   1.000
_cell.angle_alpha   90.00
_cell.angle_beta   90.00
_cell.angle_gamma   90.00
#
_symmetry.space_group_name_H-M   'P 1'
#
loop_
_entity.id
_entity.type
_entity.pdbx_description
1 polymer ?
#
loop_
_entity_poly.entity_id
_entity_poly.type
_entity_poly.pdbx_seq_one_letter_code
_entity_poly.pdbx_strand_id
1 'polypeptide(L)'
;MAIDVPTTRAFLAIVLLGMALCAAAADYPPLCVEISPEHPLFLFEKSCPDDLQPATYASNVTQAWADLPDTFKPFSTLQIDVTDVNIGSRHAKLSATLAALQEANVPTVVRLADSDPRRTYPLELAEELVHDFTCIKGLQVVGFEFRDYYPFGGHMSIATPPQVRWLIDAIDIAARYGRFITIELAELGWPRIMANAWCKPLYEKLRTCAPYAVPVNLHRGAHHIARTSALIGLCLEGGAHHWGVGARSWWYSDAHFVEPGILGLAEQPSKMPPSIYRAMLLNGAMAGATVYTFAPDTDLWFGRSQHHWIEAIQPTLVEILDGGLIARRDFVAKKIKVAYQLAAAATPEEFHLNLRDIDGVFDAGRLVRGAYGMEWPGVVPELILNTGRRYWIPLVSPHTPEEVLASFDVVVHPAEIVSAEAWAELLDRYYDPDGEGTAFISRIGRGVFVMNTRENTYEEQVARIPSLPAPVRRLQARRKEDGIDLEWPFREGDVSYKVYRRVLPEVRFSLLAKGLDERRYFDGETDPNASIAYAVTALTNEQEPYSCVLPYGDYRTFSVVESRIAEEALLGPMLAFAESHPIQEPMPAPAAQKAPWPNLEGLNETQRTLARAVAERIEALEVAIRNEDLNAVMELYSTDYEDPQAWRFQYVRRAFQWFFERYARCTMGRQVRRWNFSAFDSSGQIDVLLYCRVAGVALTDSTGRVADVAAHFPRTKDSEIWLTFTNREEPWRIVRTNPAMPNFRDILSFSAGPADGLDPGPDVGREPTTF
;
A
#
# COMPACT_ATOMS: atom_id res chain seq x y z
N MET A 1 -54.29 4.93 -53.03
CA MET A 1 -53.18 5.91 -53.03
C MET A 1 -52.59 5.86 -51.63
N ALA A 2 -51.53 5.06 -51.51
CA ALA A 2 -50.82 4.82 -50.26
C ALA A 2 -49.78 5.93 -50.04
N ILE A 3 -49.66 6.41 -48.81
CA ILE A 3 -48.50 7.17 -48.35
C ILE A 3 -47.94 6.41 -47.16
N ASP A 4 -46.78 5.80 -47.42
CA ASP A 4 -45.94 5.05 -46.52
C ASP A 4 -45.40 5.92 -45.38
N VAL A 5 -45.34 5.36 -44.18
CA VAL A 5 -44.66 5.94 -43.01
C VAL A 5 -43.39 5.12 -42.75
N PRO A 6 -42.17 5.66 -43.01
CA PRO A 6 -40.92 4.97 -42.75
C PRO A 6 -40.27 5.53 -41.48
N THR A 7 -40.75 5.15 -40.29
CA THR A 7 -40.09 5.55 -39.02
C THR A 7 -39.79 4.39 -38.07
N THR A 8 -40.29 3.18 -38.32
CA THR A 8 -40.06 2.03 -37.42
C THR A 8 -38.83 1.19 -37.77
N ARG A 9 -38.30 1.29 -39.01
CA ARG A 9 -37.10 0.53 -39.42
C ARG A 9 -35.77 1.21 -39.05
N ALA A 10 -35.74 2.53 -38.92
CA ALA A 10 -34.53 3.26 -38.52
C ALA A 10 -34.21 3.09 -37.03
N PHE A 11 -35.24 2.99 -36.17
CA PHE A 11 -35.04 2.80 -34.73
C PHE A 11 -34.58 1.38 -34.38
N LEU A 12 -35.08 0.36 -35.09
CA LEU A 12 -34.62 -1.02 -34.92
C LEU A 12 -33.18 -1.22 -35.43
N ALA A 13 -32.78 -0.49 -36.47
CA ALA A 13 -31.40 -0.53 -36.98
C ALA A 13 -30.40 0.14 -36.04
N ILE A 14 -30.80 1.17 -35.27
CA ILE A 14 -29.93 1.82 -34.26
C ILE A 14 -29.84 0.97 -32.98
N VAL A 15 -30.92 0.28 -32.59
CA VAL A 15 -30.89 -0.66 -31.46
C VAL A 15 -30.13 -1.96 -31.82
N LEU A 16 -30.15 -2.38 -33.08
CA LEU A 16 -29.35 -3.52 -33.58
C LEU A 16 -27.89 -3.13 -33.90
N LEU A 17 -27.59 -1.88 -34.29
CA LEU A 17 -26.20 -1.40 -34.38
C LEU A 17 -25.58 -1.16 -32.99
N GLY A 18 -26.39 -0.80 -31.98
CA GLY A 18 -25.94 -0.68 -30.58
C GLY A 18 -25.56 -2.01 -29.92
N MET A 19 -25.91 -3.15 -30.54
CA MET A 19 -25.46 -4.49 -30.12
C MET A 19 -24.37 -5.08 -31.03
N ALA A 20 -23.94 -4.35 -32.08
CA ALA A 20 -22.98 -4.84 -33.08
C ALA A 20 -21.59 -4.19 -32.98
N LEU A 21 -21.30 -3.50 -31.87
CA LEU A 21 -19.95 -3.03 -31.51
C LEU A 21 -19.36 -3.81 -30.31
N CYS A 22 -19.87 -5.01 -30.03
CA CYS A 22 -19.08 -6.00 -29.32
C CYS A 22 -18.04 -6.53 -30.31
N ALA A 23 -16.84 -5.93 -30.30
CA ALA A 23 -15.64 -6.60 -30.76
C ALA A 23 -15.67 -8.05 -30.23
N ALA A 24 -15.43 -9.02 -31.10
CA ALA A 24 -15.55 -10.45 -30.83
C ALA A 24 -14.94 -10.82 -29.47
N ALA A 25 -15.77 -10.79 -28.43
CA ALA A 25 -15.41 -11.30 -27.13
C ALA A 25 -15.38 -12.81 -27.35
N ALA A 26 -14.22 -13.42 -27.10
CA ALA A 26 -14.21 -14.86 -26.91
C ALA A 26 -15.28 -15.17 -25.86
N ASP A 27 -16.22 -16.07 -26.18
CA ASP A 27 -17.28 -16.52 -25.28
C ASP A 27 -16.64 -17.31 -24.12
N TYR A 28 -15.96 -16.62 -23.21
CA TYR A 28 -15.42 -17.21 -22.00
C TYR A 28 -16.58 -17.52 -21.03
N PRO A 29 -16.52 -18.65 -20.29
CA PRO A 29 -17.54 -18.96 -19.29
C PRO A 29 -17.52 -17.94 -18.14
N PRO A 30 -18.65 -17.69 -17.45
CA PRO A 30 -18.68 -16.77 -16.32
C PRO A 30 -17.67 -17.16 -15.23
N LEU A 31 -17.23 -16.18 -14.44
CA LEU A 31 -16.36 -16.43 -13.29
C LEU A 31 -16.99 -17.47 -12.35
N CYS A 32 -16.17 -18.41 -11.88
CA CYS A 32 -16.57 -19.41 -10.89
C CYS A 32 -16.69 -18.86 -9.46
N VAL A 33 -16.32 -17.60 -9.25
CA VAL A 33 -16.48 -16.84 -8.01
C VAL A 33 -17.10 -15.48 -8.33
N GLU A 34 -18.01 -15.04 -7.48
CA GLU A 34 -18.55 -13.69 -7.55
C GLU A 34 -17.53 -12.70 -6.96
N ILE A 35 -17.26 -11.61 -7.68
CA ILE A 35 -16.41 -10.51 -7.22
C ILE A 35 -17.20 -9.23 -7.47
N SER A 36 -17.47 -8.47 -6.42
CA SER A 36 -18.16 -7.17 -6.50
C SER A 36 -17.87 -6.35 -5.24
N PRO A 37 -18.25 -5.06 -5.18
CA PRO A 37 -18.19 -4.28 -3.94
C PRO A 37 -19.02 -4.90 -2.81
N GLU A 38 -20.13 -5.56 -3.14
CA GLU A 38 -21.01 -6.26 -2.20
C GLU A 38 -20.53 -7.68 -1.88
N HIS A 39 -19.72 -8.28 -2.75
CA HIS A 39 -19.10 -9.59 -2.60
C HIS A 39 -17.59 -9.52 -2.85
N PRO A 40 -16.82 -8.87 -1.96
CA PRO A 40 -15.37 -8.79 -2.13
C PRO A 40 -14.73 -10.17 -1.98
N LEU A 41 -13.53 -10.31 -2.54
CA LEU A 41 -12.76 -11.55 -2.49
C LEU A 41 -11.51 -11.37 -1.60
N PHE A 42 -11.36 -12.23 -0.59
CA PHE A 42 -10.24 -12.29 0.32
C PHE A 42 -9.36 -13.50 0.02
N LEU A 43 -8.07 -13.26 -0.23
CA LEU A 43 -7.07 -14.28 -0.53
C LEU A 43 -6.08 -14.35 0.62
N PHE A 44 -6.03 -15.48 1.31
CA PHE A 44 -5.15 -15.67 2.46
C PHE A 44 -4.00 -16.60 2.09
N GLU A 45 -2.77 -16.10 2.15
CA GLU A 45 -1.58 -16.92 1.89
C GLU A 45 -1.41 -18.02 2.93
N LYS A 46 -1.12 -19.23 2.47
CA LYS A 46 -0.61 -20.31 3.30
C LYS A 46 0.62 -20.90 2.63
N SER A 47 1.81 -20.48 3.01
CA SER A 47 3.05 -20.98 2.40
C SER A 47 3.33 -22.44 2.77
N CYS A 48 3.89 -23.20 1.82
CA CYS A 48 4.40 -24.56 2.04
C CYS A 48 5.91 -24.50 2.34
N PRO A 49 6.38 -24.97 3.52
CA PRO A 49 7.80 -25.22 3.75
C PRO A 49 8.36 -26.24 2.76
N ASP A 50 9.58 -26.04 2.26
CA ASP A 50 10.17 -26.86 1.19
C ASP A 50 10.25 -28.37 1.51
N ASP A 51 10.38 -28.72 2.79
CA ASP A 51 10.52 -30.08 3.32
C ASP A 51 9.18 -30.74 3.71
N LEU A 52 8.07 -30.01 3.66
CA LEU A 52 6.78 -30.50 4.11
C LEU A 52 6.14 -31.44 3.08
N GLN A 53 5.65 -32.59 3.56
CA GLN A 53 4.97 -33.56 2.71
C GLN A 53 3.59 -33.02 2.23
N PRO A 54 3.17 -33.31 0.99
CA PRO A 54 1.92 -32.79 0.42
C PRO A 54 0.68 -33.06 1.27
N ALA A 55 0.57 -34.24 1.88
CA ALA A 55 -0.56 -34.61 2.74
C ALA A 55 -0.60 -33.78 4.04
N THR A 56 0.57 -33.54 4.66
CA THR A 56 0.67 -32.70 5.86
C THR A 56 0.36 -31.25 5.53
N TYR A 57 0.87 -30.75 4.40
CA TYR A 57 0.57 -29.40 3.95
C TYR A 57 -0.94 -29.22 3.65
N ALA A 58 -1.55 -30.17 2.94
CA ALA A 58 -2.99 -30.16 2.68
C ALA A 58 -3.81 -30.18 3.98
N SER A 59 -3.43 -31.00 4.96
CA SER A 59 -4.07 -31.02 6.27
C SER A 59 -4.00 -29.66 6.98
N ASN A 60 -2.83 -29.00 6.93
CA ASN A 60 -2.66 -27.67 7.52
C ASN A 60 -3.51 -26.60 6.82
N VAL A 61 -3.63 -26.66 5.49
CA VAL A 61 -4.48 -25.76 4.69
C VAL A 61 -5.96 -26.01 5.00
N THR A 62 -6.40 -27.27 5.07
CA THR A 62 -7.76 -27.63 5.45
C THR A 62 -8.11 -27.17 6.86
N GLN A 63 -7.19 -27.32 7.82
CA GLN A 63 -7.37 -26.82 9.19
C GLN A 63 -7.49 -25.30 9.21
N ALA A 64 -6.62 -24.58 8.50
CA ALA A 64 -6.71 -23.12 8.39
C ALA A 64 -8.04 -22.66 7.80
N TRP A 65 -8.57 -23.38 6.80
CA TRP A 65 -9.91 -23.11 6.24
C TRP A 65 -11.03 -23.40 7.23
N ALA A 66 -10.94 -24.49 7.98
CA ALA A 66 -11.92 -24.85 8.99
C ALA A 66 -12.01 -23.77 10.09
N ASP A 67 -10.85 -23.26 10.52
CA ASP A 67 -10.71 -22.25 11.58
C ASP A 67 -11.04 -20.82 11.13
N LEU A 68 -11.17 -20.57 9.81
CA LEU A 68 -11.62 -19.27 9.31
C LEU A 68 -13.08 -19.02 9.76
N PRO A 69 -13.41 -17.85 10.33
CA PRO A 69 -14.78 -17.52 10.71
C PRO A 69 -15.77 -17.71 9.54
N ASP A 70 -16.91 -18.33 9.82
CA ASP A 70 -17.91 -18.69 8.80
C ASP A 70 -18.45 -17.47 8.03
N THR A 71 -18.43 -16.29 8.65
CA THR A 71 -18.81 -15.03 8.01
C THR A 71 -17.91 -14.66 6.84
N PHE A 72 -16.65 -15.11 6.82
CA PHE A 72 -15.70 -14.81 5.75
C PHE A 72 -15.64 -15.88 4.67
N LYS A 73 -15.98 -17.15 4.97
CA LYS A 73 -15.87 -18.26 4.01
C LYS A 73 -16.53 -17.99 2.64
N PRO A 74 -17.72 -17.37 2.53
CA PRO A 74 -18.32 -17.05 1.23
C PRO A 74 -17.51 -16.07 0.37
N PHE A 75 -16.65 -15.29 1.00
CA PHE A 75 -15.84 -14.23 0.39
C PHE A 75 -14.37 -14.63 0.23
N SER A 76 -13.99 -15.86 0.58
CA SER A 76 -12.58 -16.20 0.82
C SER A 76 -12.07 -17.39 0.00
N THR A 77 -10.78 -17.39 -0.28
CA THR A 77 -10.03 -18.55 -0.77
C THR A 77 -8.66 -18.62 -0.11
N LEU A 78 -8.07 -19.82 -0.06
CA LEU A 78 -6.69 -19.99 0.41
C LEU A 78 -5.73 -19.98 -0.77
N GLN A 79 -4.69 -19.16 -0.69
CA GLN A 79 -3.64 -19.10 -1.68
C GLN A 79 -2.51 -20.05 -1.28
N ILE A 80 -2.27 -21.07 -2.09
CA ILE A 80 -1.21 -22.07 -1.88
C ILE A 80 -0.02 -21.80 -2.79
N ASP A 81 1.15 -22.18 -2.32
CA ASP A 81 2.40 -22.08 -3.07
C ASP A 81 3.31 -23.26 -2.71
N VAL A 82 4.00 -23.79 -3.72
CA VAL A 82 5.03 -24.82 -3.59
C VAL A 82 6.26 -24.32 -4.33
N THR A 83 7.29 -23.94 -3.58
CA THR A 83 8.46 -23.17 -4.05
C THR A 83 9.58 -24.00 -4.69
N ASP A 84 9.32 -25.27 -4.99
CA ASP A 84 10.29 -26.21 -5.56
C ASP A 84 10.71 -25.80 -6.99
N VAL A 85 12.01 -25.63 -7.21
CA VAL A 85 12.57 -25.22 -8.51
C VAL A 85 12.49 -26.37 -9.53
N ASN A 86 12.43 -27.62 -9.08
CA ASN A 86 12.21 -28.75 -9.97
C ASN A 86 10.72 -28.84 -10.35
N ILE A 87 10.42 -28.49 -11.59
CA ILE A 87 9.04 -28.45 -12.11
C ILE A 87 8.29 -29.78 -11.96
N GLY A 88 8.93 -30.93 -12.21
CA GLY A 88 8.28 -32.23 -12.07
C GLY A 88 7.91 -32.56 -10.62
N SER A 89 8.83 -32.30 -9.69
CA SER A 89 8.59 -32.42 -8.25
C SER A 89 7.49 -31.46 -7.79
N ARG A 90 7.56 -30.20 -8.22
CA ARG A 90 6.56 -29.16 -7.92
C ARG A 90 5.17 -29.55 -8.38
N HIS A 91 5.04 -30.01 -9.64
CA HIS A 91 3.76 -30.46 -10.20
C HIS A 91 3.20 -31.64 -9.41
N ALA A 92 4.00 -32.67 -9.14
CA ALA A 92 3.54 -33.84 -8.36
C ALA A 92 3.08 -33.45 -6.94
N LYS A 93 3.82 -32.56 -6.26
CA LYS A 93 3.44 -32.04 -4.94
C LYS A 93 2.14 -31.23 -5.00
N LEU A 94 2.01 -30.31 -5.97
CA LEU A 94 0.80 -29.50 -6.17
C LEU A 94 -0.42 -30.38 -6.46
N SER A 95 -0.33 -31.32 -7.41
CA SER A 95 -1.44 -32.22 -7.75
C SER A 95 -1.87 -33.07 -6.55
N ALA A 96 -0.93 -33.60 -5.77
CA ALA A 96 -1.24 -34.35 -4.56
C ALA A 96 -1.92 -33.49 -3.48
N THR A 97 -1.45 -32.26 -3.27
CA THR A 97 -2.10 -31.31 -2.34
C THR A 97 -3.48 -30.93 -2.82
N LEU A 98 -3.65 -30.57 -4.10
CA LEU A 98 -4.92 -30.15 -4.69
C LEU A 98 -5.97 -31.26 -4.67
N ALA A 99 -5.58 -32.52 -4.86
CA ALA A 99 -6.47 -33.66 -4.73
C ALA A 99 -7.11 -33.74 -3.33
N ALA A 100 -6.29 -33.60 -2.29
CA ALA A 100 -6.76 -33.59 -0.90
C ALA A 100 -7.63 -32.35 -0.58
N LEU A 101 -7.27 -31.18 -1.11
CA LEU A 101 -8.06 -29.95 -0.93
C LEU A 101 -9.41 -30.01 -1.67
N GLN A 102 -9.46 -30.66 -2.83
CA GLN A 102 -10.69 -30.90 -3.57
C GLN A 102 -11.64 -31.82 -2.80
N GLU A 103 -11.12 -32.91 -2.21
CA GLU A 103 -11.91 -33.81 -1.36
C GLU A 103 -12.46 -33.06 -0.12
N ALA A 104 -11.68 -32.14 0.44
CA ALA A 104 -12.07 -31.31 1.57
C ALA A 104 -12.93 -30.08 1.19
N ASN A 105 -13.24 -29.87 -0.10
CA ASN A 105 -13.96 -28.71 -0.62
C ASN A 105 -13.35 -27.35 -0.25
N VAL A 106 -12.01 -27.25 -0.21
CA VAL A 106 -11.31 -26.00 0.11
C VAL A 106 -11.07 -25.18 -1.16
N PRO A 107 -11.67 -23.97 -1.29
CA PRO A 107 -11.47 -23.14 -2.47
C PRO A 107 -10.07 -22.52 -2.46
N THR A 108 -9.36 -22.67 -3.58
CA THR A 108 -7.91 -22.46 -3.62
C THR A 108 -7.48 -21.55 -4.78
N VAL A 109 -6.44 -20.75 -4.54
CA VAL A 109 -5.68 -20.02 -5.57
C VAL A 109 -4.27 -20.59 -5.65
N VAL A 110 -3.78 -20.84 -6.87
CA VAL A 110 -2.46 -21.43 -7.09
C VAL A 110 -1.48 -20.37 -7.59
N ARG A 111 -0.35 -20.20 -6.91
CA ARG A 111 0.74 -19.35 -7.40
C ARG A 111 1.51 -20.04 -8.54
N LEU A 112 1.49 -19.44 -9.71
CA LEU A 112 2.17 -19.94 -10.90
C LEU A 112 3.56 -19.34 -11.08
N ALA A 113 3.76 -18.08 -10.68
CA ALA A 113 5.06 -17.43 -10.81
C ALA A 113 5.32 -16.43 -9.68
N ASP A 114 6.58 -16.28 -9.34
CA ASP A 114 7.11 -15.27 -8.42
C ASP A 114 8.26 -14.48 -9.10
N SER A 115 9.02 -13.70 -8.33
CA SER A 115 10.17 -12.93 -8.85
C SER A 115 11.36 -13.79 -9.31
N ASP A 116 11.41 -15.08 -8.94
CA ASP A 116 12.44 -16.01 -9.42
C ASP A 116 11.99 -16.63 -10.75
N PRO A 117 12.61 -16.30 -11.89
CA PRO A 117 12.19 -16.82 -13.18
C PRO A 117 12.26 -18.35 -13.26
N ARG A 118 13.12 -18.99 -12.46
CA ARG A 118 13.24 -20.47 -12.39
C ARG A 118 12.00 -21.14 -11.80
N ARG A 119 11.16 -20.37 -11.09
CA ARG A 119 9.90 -20.81 -10.50
C ARG A 119 8.69 -20.42 -11.35
N THR A 120 8.88 -19.96 -12.58
CA THR A 120 7.76 -19.76 -13.51
C THR A 120 7.19 -21.12 -13.92
N TYR A 121 5.91 -21.37 -13.62
CA TYR A 121 5.27 -22.64 -13.90
C TYR A 121 4.93 -22.78 -15.40
N PRO A 122 5.19 -23.94 -16.04
CA PRO A 122 4.80 -24.17 -17.43
C PRO A 122 3.28 -24.09 -17.60
N LEU A 123 2.83 -23.46 -18.69
CA LEU A 123 1.41 -23.17 -18.90
C LEU A 123 0.61 -24.41 -19.25
N GLU A 124 1.22 -25.38 -19.94
CA GLU A 124 0.57 -26.65 -20.27
C GLU A 124 0.23 -27.42 -18.99
N LEU A 125 1.14 -27.41 -18.02
CA LEU A 125 0.91 -28.02 -16.71
C LEU A 125 -0.06 -27.19 -15.85
N ALA A 126 -0.08 -25.87 -15.99
CA ALA A 126 -1.05 -25.02 -15.30
C ALA A 126 -2.48 -25.31 -15.78
N GLU A 127 -2.65 -25.46 -17.09
CA GLU A 127 -3.93 -25.80 -17.71
C GLU A 127 -4.43 -27.18 -17.28
N GLU A 128 -3.54 -28.18 -17.19
CA GLU A 128 -3.85 -29.50 -16.62
C GLU A 128 -4.40 -29.38 -15.19
N LEU A 129 -3.75 -28.61 -14.31
CA LEU A 129 -4.24 -28.41 -12.95
C LEU A 129 -5.63 -27.76 -12.90
N VAL A 130 -5.86 -26.71 -13.68
CA VAL A 130 -7.14 -25.99 -13.69
C VAL A 130 -8.27 -26.85 -14.26
N HIS A 131 -7.95 -27.72 -15.22
CA HIS A 131 -8.87 -28.70 -15.77
C HIS A 131 -9.24 -29.78 -14.73
N ASP A 132 -8.25 -30.35 -14.04
CA ASP A 132 -8.44 -31.51 -13.16
C ASP A 132 -9.01 -31.14 -11.77
N PHE A 133 -8.78 -29.92 -11.30
CA PHE A 133 -9.14 -29.47 -9.96
C PHE A 133 -10.10 -28.28 -9.96
N THR A 134 -11.39 -28.57 -9.80
CA THR A 134 -12.47 -27.58 -9.66
C THR A 134 -12.40 -26.76 -8.36
N CYS A 135 -11.62 -27.22 -7.36
CA CYS A 135 -11.32 -26.45 -6.16
C CYS A 135 -10.44 -25.22 -6.46
N ILE A 136 -9.70 -25.22 -7.57
CA ILE A 136 -8.95 -24.05 -8.04
C ILE A 136 -9.95 -23.01 -8.52
N LYS A 137 -10.03 -21.88 -7.82
CA LYS A 137 -10.89 -20.73 -8.16
C LYS A 137 -10.14 -19.63 -8.90
N GLY A 138 -8.82 -19.56 -8.71
CA GLY A 138 -7.99 -18.60 -9.40
C GLY A 138 -6.53 -18.97 -9.47
N LEU A 139 -5.78 -18.17 -10.21
CA LEU A 139 -4.33 -18.25 -10.39
C LEU A 139 -3.68 -16.98 -9.83
N GLN A 140 -2.40 -17.06 -9.48
CA GLN A 140 -1.64 -15.90 -9.00
C GLN A 140 -0.28 -15.79 -9.68
N VAL A 141 0.08 -14.55 -10.03
CA VAL A 141 1.38 -14.13 -10.51
C VAL A 141 1.88 -13.01 -9.60
N VAL A 142 3.08 -13.13 -9.05
CA VAL A 142 3.67 -12.12 -8.16
C VAL A 142 5.05 -11.73 -8.67
N GLY A 143 5.45 -10.47 -8.50
CA GLY A 143 6.86 -10.09 -8.57
C GLY A 143 7.48 -10.06 -9.97
N PHE A 144 6.68 -10.13 -11.04
CA PHE A 144 7.16 -9.85 -12.38
C PHE A 144 7.63 -8.39 -12.51
N GLU A 145 8.70 -8.19 -13.27
CA GLU A 145 9.26 -6.87 -13.55
C GLU A 145 9.03 -6.45 -15.01
N PHE A 146 8.63 -5.19 -15.20
CA PHE A 146 8.33 -4.61 -16.51
C PHE A 146 9.19 -3.37 -16.82
N ARG A 147 10.34 -3.24 -16.16
CA ARG A 147 11.33 -2.17 -16.33
C ARG A 147 12.33 -2.40 -17.47
N ASP A 148 12.09 -3.44 -18.26
CA ASP A 148 12.93 -3.85 -19.38
C ASP A 148 12.40 -3.28 -20.69
N TYR A 149 13.27 -2.62 -21.46
CA TYR A 149 12.96 -2.00 -22.74
C TYR A 149 13.84 -2.64 -23.83
N TYR A 150 13.22 -3.32 -24.78
CA TYR A 150 13.92 -4.16 -25.75
C TYR A 150 13.85 -3.56 -27.16
N PRO A 151 14.81 -2.72 -27.60
CA PRO A 151 14.76 -2.07 -28.92
C PRO A 151 15.05 -3.03 -30.10
N PHE A 152 15.25 -4.32 -29.85
CA PHE A 152 15.72 -5.27 -30.86
C PHE A 152 14.62 -5.63 -31.87
N GLY A 153 14.92 -5.46 -33.16
CA GLY A 153 14.12 -6.00 -34.27
C GLY A 153 12.95 -5.14 -34.73
N GLY A 154 12.60 -4.05 -34.04
CA GLY A 154 11.62 -3.02 -34.46
C GLY A 154 10.17 -3.48 -34.66
N HIS A 155 9.91 -4.79 -34.74
CA HIS A 155 8.60 -5.40 -34.92
C HIS A 155 8.12 -6.09 -33.63
N MET A 156 6.89 -5.79 -33.22
CA MET A 156 6.26 -6.33 -32.01
C MET A 156 6.26 -7.87 -31.94
N SER A 157 6.13 -8.58 -33.06
CA SER A 157 6.07 -10.05 -33.07
C SER A 157 7.34 -10.73 -32.57
N ILE A 158 8.50 -10.07 -32.70
CA ILE A 158 9.81 -10.57 -32.26
C ILE A 158 10.20 -9.95 -30.91
N ALA A 159 9.72 -8.74 -30.62
CA ALA A 159 10.18 -7.94 -29.50
C ALA A 159 9.34 -8.04 -28.21
N THR A 160 8.17 -8.71 -28.22
CA THR A 160 7.40 -8.94 -26.98
C THR A 160 8.23 -9.75 -25.96
N PRO A 161 8.49 -9.21 -24.76
CA PRO A 161 9.27 -9.91 -23.74
C PRO A 161 8.66 -11.27 -23.36
N PRO A 162 9.47 -12.31 -23.04
CA PRO A 162 8.96 -13.63 -22.70
C PRO A 162 7.93 -13.64 -21.57
N GLN A 163 8.15 -12.85 -20.52
CA GLN A 163 7.23 -12.73 -19.39
C GLN A 163 5.90 -12.08 -19.77
N VAL A 164 5.90 -11.16 -20.75
CA VAL A 164 4.68 -10.54 -21.29
C VAL A 164 3.86 -11.58 -22.05
N ARG A 165 4.52 -12.38 -22.90
CA ARG A 165 3.88 -13.46 -23.66
C ARG A 165 3.29 -14.52 -22.73
N TRP A 166 4.09 -14.99 -21.76
CA TRP A 166 3.65 -15.97 -20.77
C TRP A 166 2.42 -15.47 -19.99
N LEU A 167 2.39 -14.19 -19.59
CA LEU A 167 1.27 -13.63 -18.84
C LEU A 167 0.00 -13.50 -19.69
N ILE A 168 0.12 -13.17 -20.98
CA ILE A 168 -1.02 -13.15 -21.92
C ILE A 168 -1.68 -14.53 -21.99
N ASP A 169 -0.86 -15.57 -22.13
CA ASP A 169 -1.34 -16.95 -22.24
C ASP A 169 -1.89 -17.46 -20.90
N ALA A 170 -1.30 -17.09 -19.77
CA ALA A 170 -1.82 -17.39 -18.43
C ALA A 170 -3.21 -16.74 -18.19
N ILE A 171 -3.40 -15.49 -18.62
CA ILE A 171 -4.71 -14.81 -18.56
C ILE A 171 -5.72 -15.54 -19.45
N ASP A 172 -5.31 -16.01 -20.64
CA ASP A 172 -6.18 -16.79 -21.52
C ASP A 172 -6.64 -18.09 -20.86
N ILE A 173 -5.71 -18.85 -20.27
CA ILE A 173 -6.02 -20.09 -19.55
C ILE A 173 -7.00 -19.82 -18.42
N ALA A 174 -6.78 -18.78 -17.60
CA ALA A 174 -7.71 -18.42 -16.53
C ALA A 174 -9.13 -18.16 -17.09
N ALA A 175 -9.22 -17.34 -18.14
CA ALA A 175 -10.49 -16.97 -18.76
C ALA A 175 -11.22 -18.17 -19.40
N ARG A 176 -10.51 -19.05 -20.13
CA ARG A 176 -11.09 -20.27 -20.76
C ARG A 176 -11.80 -21.18 -19.76
N TYR A 177 -11.34 -21.21 -18.52
CA TYR A 177 -11.91 -22.04 -17.45
C TYR A 177 -12.77 -21.24 -16.47
N GLY A 178 -13.07 -19.97 -16.73
CA GLY A 178 -13.88 -19.14 -15.83
C GLY A 178 -13.20 -18.89 -14.48
N ARG A 179 -11.87 -18.91 -14.45
CA ARG A 179 -11.05 -18.61 -13.26
C ARG A 179 -10.54 -17.19 -13.35
N PHE A 180 -10.36 -16.55 -12.20
CA PHE A 180 -9.65 -15.27 -12.17
C PHE A 180 -8.14 -15.51 -12.09
N ILE A 181 -7.36 -14.52 -12.51
CA ILE A 181 -5.92 -14.45 -12.28
C ILE A 181 -5.57 -13.14 -11.59
N THR A 182 -4.90 -13.25 -10.45
CA THR A 182 -4.34 -12.10 -9.73
C THR A 182 -2.93 -11.83 -10.21
N ILE A 183 -2.64 -10.57 -10.48
CA ILE A 183 -1.33 -10.11 -10.91
C ILE A 183 -0.87 -9.10 -9.86
N GLU A 184 0.11 -9.45 -9.05
CA GLU A 184 0.59 -8.63 -7.94
C GLU A 184 1.92 -7.98 -8.29
N LEU A 185 1.90 -6.68 -8.58
CA LEU A 185 3.09 -5.93 -8.98
C LEU A 185 3.45 -4.88 -7.95
N ALA A 186 4.76 -4.78 -7.69
CA ALA A 186 5.33 -3.75 -6.84
C ALA A 186 5.77 -2.51 -7.63
N GLU A 187 6.07 -1.43 -6.91
CA GLU A 187 6.65 -0.21 -7.45
C GLU A 187 5.88 0.34 -8.67
N LEU A 188 6.60 0.78 -9.70
CA LEU A 188 6.06 1.36 -10.93
C LEU A 188 5.58 0.29 -11.94
N GLY A 189 5.38 -0.98 -11.53
CA GLY A 189 5.02 -2.08 -12.43
C GLY A 189 3.77 -1.80 -13.26
N TRP A 190 2.70 -1.29 -12.65
CA TRP A 190 1.45 -0.96 -13.34
C TRP A 190 1.56 0.22 -14.32
N PRO A 191 2.10 1.39 -13.93
CA PRO A 191 2.42 2.46 -14.88
C PRO A 191 3.25 1.98 -16.08
N ARG A 192 4.21 1.06 -15.86
CA ARG A 192 5.01 0.49 -16.94
C ARG A 192 4.21 -0.40 -17.88
N ILE A 193 3.36 -1.30 -17.38
CA ILE A 193 2.49 -2.10 -18.26
C ILE A 193 1.63 -1.19 -19.15
N MET A 194 1.13 -0.10 -18.60
CA MET A 194 0.23 0.83 -19.30
C MET A 194 0.95 1.65 -20.39
N ALA A 195 2.18 2.08 -20.13
CA ALA A 195 2.93 2.99 -21.00
C ALA A 195 3.98 2.30 -21.89
N ASN A 196 4.53 1.17 -21.47
CA ASN A 196 5.59 0.48 -22.19
C ASN A 196 5.04 -0.08 -23.51
N ALA A 197 5.57 0.38 -24.65
CA ALA A 197 5.13 -0.02 -25.98
C ALA A 197 5.17 -1.55 -26.17
N TRP A 198 6.11 -2.24 -25.53
CA TRP A 198 6.25 -3.70 -25.58
C TRP A 198 5.20 -4.46 -24.76
N CYS A 199 4.53 -3.78 -23.83
CA CYS A 199 3.44 -4.31 -23.01
C CYS A 199 2.05 -4.06 -23.63
N LYS A 200 1.96 -3.36 -24.77
CA LYS A 200 0.68 -3.10 -25.43
C LYS A 200 -0.17 -4.36 -25.69
N PRO A 201 0.37 -5.50 -26.17
CA PRO A 201 -0.42 -6.72 -26.35
C PRO A 201 -0.98 -7.27 -25.03
N LEU A 202 -0.24 -7.12 -23.92
CA LEU A 202 -0.72 -7.50 -22.60
C LEU A 202 -1.83 -6.56 -22.14
N TYR A 203 -1.68 -5.25 -22.36
CA TYR A 203 -2.75 -4.29 -22.09
C TYR A 203 -4.05 -4.61 -22.86
N GLU A 204 -3.94 -4.95 -24.15
CA GLU A 204 -5.08 -5.39 -24.97
C GLU A 204 -5.71 -6.69 -24.43
N LYS A 205 -4.88 -7.64 -23.96
CA LYS A 205 -5.37 -8.87 -23.32
C LYS A 205 -6.09 -8.58 -22.00
N LEU A 206 -5.58 -7.66 -21.18
CA LEU A 206 -6.25 -7.21 -19.95
C LEU A 206 -7.63 -6.66 -20.26
N ARG A 207 -7.77 -5.78 -21.25
CA ARG A 207 -9.09 -5.27 -21.68
C ARG A 207 -10.04 -6.37 -22.16
N THR A 208 -9.54 -7.30 -22.97
CA THR A 208 -10.34 -8.39 -23.54
C THR A 208 -10.80 -9.38 -22.46
N CYS A 209 -9.96 -9.61 -21.45
CA CYS A 209 -10.21 -10.52 -20.34
C CYS A 209 -10.45 -9.76 -19.03
N ALA A 210 -10.97 -8.53 -19.08
CA ALA A 210 -11.11 -7.64 -17.93
C ALA A 210 -11.91 -8.21 -16.74
N PRO A 211 -12.91 -9.09 -16.93
CA PRO A 211 -13.54 -9.81 -15.82
C PRO A 211 -12.60 -10.76 -15.08
N TYR A 212 -11.64 -11.38 -15.79
CA TYR A 212 -10.81 -12.48 -15.27
C TYR A 212 -9.46 -12.01 -14.75
N ALA A 213 -8.91 -10.92 -15.29
CA ALA A 213 -7.63 -10.37 -14.85
C ALA A 213 -7.83 -9.35 -13.72
N VAL A 214 -7.30 -9.67 -12.54
CA VAL A 214 -7.35 -8.82 -11.34
C VAL A 214 -5.97 -8.24 -11.08
N PRO A 215 -5.69 -7.00 -11.51
CA PRO A 215 -4.48 -6.30 -11.11
C PRO A 215 -4.53 -5.95 -9.63
N VAL A 216 -3.43 -6.18 -8.90
CA VAL A 216 -3.34 -5.98 -7.46
C VAL A 216 -2.20 -5.00 -7.13
N ASN A 217 -2.50 -4.04 -6.25
CA ASN A 217 -1.53 -3.14 -5.64
C ASN A 217 -0.87 -3.87 -4.48
N LEU A 218 0.27 -4.49 -4.75
CA LEU A 218 1.06 -5.16 -3.73
C LEU A 218 1.70 -4.11 -2.81
N HIS A 219 1.34 -4.00 -1.53
CA HIS A 219 2.00 -3.07 -0.60
C HIS A 219 3.44 -3.51 -0.30
N ARG A 220 4.34 -3.08 -1.18
CA ARG A 220 5.79 -3.25 -1.15
C ARG A 220 6.43 -2.05 -1.84
N GLY A 221 7.59 -1.64 -1.37
CA GLY A 221 8.34 -0.53 -1.97
C GLY A 221 7.72 0.85 -1.77
N ALA A 222 8.25 1.86 -2.46
CA ALA A 222 8.00 3.26 -2.17
C ALA A 222 6.92 3.93 -3.04
N HIS A 223 6.59 3.38 -4.21
CA HIS A 223 5.68 4.04 -5.17
C HIS A 223 4.20 3.66 -4.95
N HIS A 224 3.69 3.74 -3.72
CA HIS A 224 2.28 3.39 -3.45
C HIS A 224 1.31 4.28 -4.24
N ILE A 225 1.54 5.60 -4.23
CA ILE A 225 0.62 6.58 -4.82
C ILE A 225 0.44 6.35 -6.33
N ALA A 226 1.54 6.28 -7.08
CA ALA A 226 1.50 6.07 -8.54
C ALA A 226 0.81 4.75 -8.91
N ARG A 227 1.06 3.69 -8.13
CA ARG A 227 0.51 2.37 -8.35
C ARG A 227 -0.99 2.30 -8.10
N THR A 228 -1.48 2.84 -6.99
CA THR A 228 -2.92 2.95 -6.73
C THR A 228 -3.60 3.76 -7.83
N SER A 229 -3.00 4.90 -8.20
CA SER A 229 -3.52 5.78 -9.25
C SER A 229 -3.61 5.07 -10.61
N ALA A 230 -2.63 4.23 -10.97
CA ALA A 230 -2.65 3.40 -12.17
C ALA A 230 -3.76 2.33 -12.13
N LEU A 231 -4.01 1.69 -10.99
CA LEU A 231 -5.07 0.67 -10.88
C LEU A 231 -6.47 1.27 -10.97
N ILE A 232 -6.68 2.43 -10.35
CA ILE A 232 -7.94 3.17 -10.50
C ILE A 232 -8.14 3.52 -11.97
N GLY A 233 -7.10 4.03 -12.65
CA GLY A 233 -7.18 4.36 -14.08
C GLY A 233 -7.45 3.14 -14.96
N LEU A 234 -6.74 2.03 -14.76
CA LEU A 234 -7.00 0.73 -15.43
C LEU A 234 -8.45 0.28 -15.25
N CYS A 235 -9.01 0.43 -14.05
CA CYS A 235 -10.40 0.11 -13.79
C CYS A 235 -11.35 1.04 -14.58
N LEU A 236 -11.12 2.35 -14.52
CA LEU A 236 -11.98 3.35 -15.18
C LEU A 236 -11.98 3.22 -16.70
N GLU A 237 -10.84 2.93 -17.32
CA GLU A 237 -10.71 2.78 -18.78
C GLU A 237 -11.12 1.40 -19.32
N GLY A 238 -11.54 0.49 -18.44
CA GLY A 238 -11.99 -0.86 -18.80
C GLY A 238 -10.86 -1.86 -19.04
N GLY A 239 -9.63 -1.56 -18.59
CA GLY A 239 -8.53 -2.51 -18.56
C GLY A 239 -8.72 -3.62 -17.52
N ALA A 240 -9.52 -3.38 -16.48
CA ALA A 240 -9.92 -4.39 -15.50
C ALA A 240 -11.31 -4.09 -14.94
N HIS A 241 -12.12 -5.11 -14.66
CA HIS A 241 -13.41 -4.94 -13.97
C HIS A 241 -13.24 -4.84 -12.46
N HIS A 242 -12.23 -5.53 -11.94
CA HIS A 242 -11.89 -5.60 -10.54
C HIS A 242 -10.41 -5.30 -10.38
N TRP A 243 -10.04 -4.70 -9.26
CA TRP A 243 -8.64 -4.56 -8.87
C TRP A 243 -8.54 -4.81 -7.37
N GLY A 244 -7.33 -5.05 -6.89
CA GLY A 244 -7.11 -5.45 -5.50
C GLY A 244 -5.97 -4.77 -4.78
N VAL A 245 -5.90 -5.07 -3.48
CA VAL A 245 -4.86 -4.62 -2.57
C VAL A 245 -4.17 -5.85 -1.97
N GLY A 246 -2.84 -5.91 -2.06
CA GLY A 246 -2.02 -6.93 -1.41
C GLY A 246 -1.42 -6.39 -0.13
N ALA A 247 -2.13 -6.50 0.99
CA ALA A 247 -1.72 -5.94 2.28
C ALA A 247 -0.65 -6.81 2.93
N ARG A 248 0.51 -6.22 3.25
CA ARG A 248 1.65 -6.95 3.82
C ARG A 248 2.45 -6.13 4.82
N SER A 249 2.83 -6.74 5.94
CA SER A 249 3.71 -6.14 6.94
C SER A 249 5.12 -5.85 6.43
N TRP A 250 5.56 -6.52 5.35
CA TRP A 250 6.84 -6.25 4.68
C TRP A 250 7.00 -4.82 4.17
N TRP A 251 5.90 -4.12 3.89
CA TRP A 251 5.96 -2.70 3.53
C TRP A 251 6.68 -1.87 4.61
N TYR A 252 6.50 -2.18 5.90
CA TYR A 252 7.14 -1.46 7.01
C TYR A 252 8.67 -1.55 6.95
N SER A 253 9.18 -2.71 6.55
CA SER A 253 10.62 -2.93 6.33
C SER A 253 11.14 -2.21 5.08
N ASP A 254 10.39 -2.28 3.97
CA ASP A 254 10.71 -1.57 2.74
C ASP A 254 10.73 -0.04 2.96
N ALA A 255 9.88 0.46 3.86
CA ALA A 255 9.83 1.85 4.31
C ALA A 255 10.97 2.24 5.27
N HIS A 256 11.83 1.28 5.62
CA HIS A 256 12.92 1.43 6.56
C HIS A 256 12.46 1.85 7.96
N PHE A 257 11.30 1.36 8.40
CA PHE A 257 10.82 1.56 9.76
C PHE A 257 11.17 0.33 10.63
N VAL A 258 11.69 0.58 11.83
CA VAL A 258 12.04 -0.48 12.80
C VAL A 258 10.96 -0.60 13.88
N GLU A 259 10.53 0.55 14.39
CA GLU A 259 9.43 0.77 15.32
C GLU A 259 8.99 2.23 15.14
N PRO A 260 7.80 2.64 15.60
CA PRO A 260 7.33 4.00 15.35
C PRO A 260 8.32 5.05 15.87
N GLY A 261 8.73 5.96 15.00
CA GLY A 261 9.72 6.99 15.26
C GLY A 261 11.17 6.55 15.06
N ILE A 262 11.43 5.31 14.63
CA ILE A 262 12.78 4.79 14.39
C ILE A 262 12.94 4.33 12.94
N LEU A 263 13.88 4.96 12.23
CA LEU A 263 14.31 4.53 10.90
C LEU A 263 15.43 3.48 11.01
N GLY A 264 15.54 2.56 10.06
CA GLY A 264 16.55 1.51 10.04
C GLY A 264 16.24 0.36 9.07
N LEU A 265 17.22 -0.51 8.85
CA LEU A 265 17.00 -1.78 8.17
C LEU A 265 16.51 -2.81 9.20
N ALA A 266 15.25 -3.23 9.11
CA ALA A 266 14.71 -4.30 9.96
C ALA A 266 14.12 -5.40 9.09
N GLU A 267 14.61 -6.63 9.24
CA GLU A 267 14.03 -7.81 8.59
C GLU A 267 12.80 -8.36 9.34
N GLN A 268 12.24 -7.62 10.32
CA GLN A 268 11.18 -8.11 11.22
C GLN A 268 9.83 -7.44 10.92
N PRO A 269 8.97 -8.06 10.09
CA PRO A 269 7.68 -7.49 9.69
C PRO A 269 6.70 -7.42 10.87
N SER A 270 6.85 -8.32 11.84
CA SER A 270 6.01 -8.43 13.03
C SER A 270 6.03 -7.21 13.96
N LYS A 271 6.93 -6.24 13.73
CA LYS A 271 7.00 -4.99 14.49
C LYS A 271 6.14 -3.88 13.93
N MET A 272 5.58 -4.05 12.72
CA MET A 272 4.65 -3.09 12.15
C MET A 272 3.45 -2.94 13.09
N PRO A 273 3.02 -1.73 13.46
CA PRO A 273 1.78 -1.57 14.23
C PRO A 273 0.59 -2.19 13.47
N PRO A 274 -0.27 -3.01 14.12
CA PRO A 274 -1.41 -3.63 13.46
C PRO A 274 -2.32 -2.64 12.73
N SER A 275 -2.49 -1.43 13.25
CA SER A 275 -3.30 -0.39 12.62
C SER A 275 -2.88 -0.07 11.18
N ILE A 276 -1.61 -0.26 10.80
CA ILE A 276 -1.16 -0.02 9.41
C ILE A 276 -1.87 -0.97 8.41
N TYR A 277 -2.21 -2.20 8.81
CA TYR A 277 -3.06 -3.08 7.98
C TYR A 277 -4.42 -2.43 7.69
N ARG A 278 -5.01 -1.77 8.70
CA ARG A 278 -6.28 -1.08 8.53
C ARG A 278 -6.16 0.05 7.52
N ALA A 279 -5.09 0.85 7.54
CA ALA A 279 -4.87 1.87 6.52
C ALA A 279 -4.79 1.29 5.09
N MET A 280 -4.05 0.19 4.89
CA MET A 280 -3.95 -0.50 3.60
C MET A 280 -5.33 -0.93 3.08
N LEU A 281 -6.14 -1.55 3.94
CA LEU A 281 -7.48 -2.03 3.60
C LEU A 281 -8.44 -0.88 3.28
N LEU A 282 -8.44 0.17 4.10
CA LEU A 282 -9.33 1.32 3.91
C LEU A 282 -8.97 2.14 2.67
N ASN A 283 -7.68 2.26 2.32
CA ASN A 283 -7.26 2.83 1.04
C ASN A 283 -7.85 2.06 -0.14
N GLY A 284 -7.82 0.73 -0.10
CA GLY A 284 -8.45 -0.13 -1.08
C GLY A 284 -9.97 0.09 -1.18
N ALA A 285 -10.67 -0.01 -0.04
CA ALA A 285 -12.13 0.13 0.01
C ALA A 285 -12.59 1.49 -0.51
N MET A 286 -11.95 2.57 -0.06
CA MET A 286 -12.22 3.94 -0.51
C MET A 286 -12.02 4.13 -2.02
N ALA A 287 -11.03 3.46 -2.61
CA ALA A 287 -10.72 3.54 -4.03
C ALA A 287 -11.46 2.50 -4.90
N GLY A 288 -12.27 1.64 -4.29
CA GLY A 288 -13.10 0.65 -4.99
C GLY A 288 -12.40 -0.69 -5.29
N ALA A 289 -11.37 -1.06 -4.53
CA ALA A 289 -10.78 -2.38 -4.61
C ALA A 289 -11.77 -3.45 -4.12
N THR A 290 -11.94 -4.52 -4.89
CA THR A 290 -12.85 -5.63 -4.58
C THR A 290 -12.12 -6.94 -4.27
N VAL A 291 -10.79 -6.96 -4.37
CA VAL A 291 -9.95 -8.12 -4.03
C VAL A 291 -8.89 -7.72 -3.01
N TYR A 292 -8.72 -8.51 -1.95
CA TYR A 292 -7.72 -8.24 -0.91
C TYR A 292 -6.87 -9.49 -0.70
N THR A 293 -5.56 -9.37 -0.86
CA THR A 293 -4.60 -10.45 -0.68
C THR A 293 -3.77 -10.18 0.56
N PHE A 294 -3.55 -11.22 1.36
CA PHE A 294 -2.90 -11.12 2.66
C PHE A 294 -1.71 -12.05 2.77
N ALA A 295 -0.57 -11.45 3.10
CA ALA A 295 0.71 -12.11 3.35
C ALA A 295 1.52 -11.24 4.33
N PRO A 296 2.55 -11.79 5.00
CA PRO A 296 2.88 -13.21 5.08
C PRO A 296 1.84 -14.00 5.90
N ASP A 297 1.85 -15.33 5.75
CA ASP A 297 0.96 -16.24 6.49
C ASP A 297 1.15 -16.17 8.02
N THR A 298 2.29 -15.66 8.49
CA THR A 298 2.58 -15.42 9.90
C THR A 298 1.67 -14.40 10.56
N ASP A 299 1.04 -13.52 9.79
CA ASP A 299 0.25 -12.39 10.31
C ASP A 299 -1.24 -12.72 10.40
N LEU A 300 -1.62 -13.92 9.92
CA LEU A 300 -2.99 -14.42 9.87
C LEU A 300 -3.38 -15.16 11.16
N TRP A 301 -4.64 -15.63 11.24
CA TRP A 301 -5.23 -16.24 12.44
C TRP A 301 -4.54 -17.53 12.91
N PHE A 302 -3.86 -18.24 12.01
CA PHE A 302 -3.06 -19.43 12.33
C PHE A 302 -1.56 -19.11 12.47
N GLY A 303 -1.17 -17.84 12.28
CA GLY A 303 0.20 -17.38 12.23
C GLY A 303 0.76 -17.02 13.61
N ARG A 304 2.09 -16.91 13.71
CA ARG A 304 2.78 -16.57 14.97
C ARG A 304 2.58 -15.11 15.39
N SER A 305 2.28 -14.23 14.45
CA SER A 305 2.04 -12.79 14.65
C SER A 305 0.54 -12.46 14.58
N GLN A 306 -0.33 -13.36 15.03
CA GLN A 306 -1.81 -13.23 14.97
C GLN A 306 -2.41 -11.94 15.56
N HIS A 307 -1.64 -11.14 16.32
CA HIS A 307 -2.08 -9.83 16.77
C HIS A 307 -2.47 -8.90 15.62
N HIS A 308 -1.80 -8.95 14.44
CA HIS A 308 -2.23 -8.21 13.25
C HIS A 308 -3.65 -8.61 12.82
N TRP A 309 -3.93 -9.92 12.82
CA TRP A 309 -5.25 -10.45 12.51
C TRP A 309 -6.32 -9.97 13.49
N ILE A 310 -6.10 -10.19 14.79
CA ILE A 310 -7.07 -9.94 15.86
C ILE A 310 -7.35 -8.43 16.03
N GLU A 311 -6.31 -7.62 15.97
CA GLU A 311 -6.38 -6.19 16.27
C GLU A 311 -6.84 -5.36 15.08
N ALA A 312 -6.47 -5.73 13.84
CA ALA A 312 -6.69 -4.87 12.68
C ALA A 312 -7.31 -5.54 11.45
N ILE A 313 -6.83 -6.70 10.98
CA ILE A 313 -7.30 -7.30 9.72
C ILE A 313 -8.77 -7.75 9.83
N GLN A 314 -9.06 -8.72 10.70
CA GLN A 314 -10.41 -9.26 10.86
C GLN A 314 -11.45 -8.17 11.16
N PRO A 315 -11.22 -7.25 12.12
CA PRO A 315 -12.20 -6.22 12.45
C PRO A 315 -12.48 -5.27 11.29
N THR A 316 -11.44 -4.90 10.54
CA THR A 316 -11.60 -4.03 9.36
C THR A 316 -12.36 -4.74 8.25
N LEU A 317 -12.13 -6.04 8.05
CA LEU A 317 -12.90 -6.82 7.08
C LEU A 317 -14.39 -6.93 7.46
N VAL A 318 -14.70 -7.15 8.75
CA VAL A 318 -16.10 -7.12 9.22
C VAL A 318 -16.73 -5.77 8.96
N GLU A 319 -16.04 -4.68 9.31
CA GLU A 319 -16.54 -3.32 9.09
C GLU A 319 -16.77 -3.00 7.60
N ILE A 320 -15.88 -3.46 6.72
CA ILE A 320 -16.01 -3.31 5.26
C ILE A 320 -17.26 -4.03 4.75
N LEU A 321 -17.49 -5.29 5.19
CA LEU A 321 -18.64 -6.09 4.78
C LEU A 321 -19.96 -5.51 5.33
N ASP A 322 -20.03 -5.28 6.64
CA ASP A 322 -21.25 -4.81 7.31
C ASP A 322 -21.64 -3.39 6.90
N GLY A 323 -20.65 -2.53 6.67
CA GLY A 323 -20.84 -1.14 6.24
C GLY A 323 -21.05 -0.99 4.73
N GLY A 324 -20.70 -2.01 3.93
CA GLY A 324 -20.62 -1.89 2.47
C GLY A 324 -19.70 -0.74 2.06
N LEU A 325 -18.49 -0.70 2.64
CA LEU A 325 -17.58 0.45 2.54
C LEU A 325 -16.81 0.52 1.22
N ILE A 326 -16.81 -0.54 0.43
CA ILE A 326 -16.13 -0.55 -0.88
C ILE A 326 -16.89 0.38 -1.82
N ALA A 327 -16.22 1.43 -2.28
CA ALA A 327 -16.79 2.37 -3.22
C ALA A 327 -17.06 1.67 -4.56
N ARG A 328 -18.31 1.69 -5.02
CA ARG A 328 -18.63 1.22 -6.36
C ARG A 328 -17.95 2.08 -7.43
N ARG A 329 -17.62 1.46 -8.57
CA ARG A 329 -16.95 2.12 -9.70
C ARG A 329 -17.68 3.38 -10.19
N ASP A 330 -19.00 3.40 -10.17
CA ASP A 330 -19.79 4.57 -10.59
C ASP A 330 -19.61 5.78 -9.65
N PHE A 331 -19.53 5.53 -8.32
CA PHE A 331 -19.21 6.59 -7.36
C PHE A 331 -17.78 7.11 -7.55
N VAL A 332 -16.82 6.21 -7.75
CA VAL A 332 -15.41 6.56 -8.00
C VAL A 332 -15.29 7.42 -9.27
N ALA A 333 -15.90 6.96 -10.38
CA ALA A 333 -15.92 7.69 -11.65
C ALA A 333 -16.57 9.07 -11.51
N LYS A 334 -17.66 9.20 -10.75
CA LYS A 334 -18.33 10.48 -10.53
C LYS A 334 -17.47 11.46 -9.71
N LYS A 335 -16.71 10.96 -8.74
CA LYS A 335 -15.85 11.78 -7.86
C LYS A 335 -14.62 12.29 -8.59
N ILE A 336 -14.07 11.51 -9.51
CA ILE A 336 -12.88 11.88 -10.28
C ILE A 336 -13.24 12.88 -11.39
N LYS A 337 -12.51 14.01 -11.42
CA LYS A 337 -12.69 15.10 -12.39
C LYS A 337 -11.51 15.24 -13.34
N VAL A 338 -10.30 15.05 -12.82
CA VAL A 338 -9.05 15.20 -13.57
C VAL A 338 -8.37 13.85 -13.68
N ALA A 339 -7.88 13.51 -14.86
CA ALA A 339 -7.05 12.33 -15.11
C ALA A 339 -5.68 12.75 -15.67
N TYR A 340 -4.66 11.91 -15.43
CA TYR A 340 -3.35 12.05 -16.04
C TYR A 340 -3.15 10.93 -17.06
N GLN A 341 -3.01 11.26 -18.34
CA GLN A 341 -2.73 10.28 -19.38
C GLN A 341 -1.22 10.08 -19.52
N LEU A 342 -0.77 8.84 -19.34
CA LEU A 342 0.63 8.48 -19.54
C LEU A 342 1.02 8.62 -21.02
N ALA A 343 2.25 9.07 -21.28
CA ALA A 343 2.85 8.94 -22.61
C ALA A 343 3.35 7.51 -22.84
N ALA A 344 3.21 7.02 -24.06
CA ALA A 344 3.84 5.77 -24.49
C ALA A 344 5.37 5.88 -24.41
N ALA A 345 6.03 4.80 -24.03
CA ALA A 345 7.48 4.73 -23.88
C ALA A 345 8.03 3.43 -24.47
N ALA A 346 9.00 3.56 -25.37
CA ALA A 346 9.78 2.47 -25.95
C ALA A 346 11.18 2.36 -25.32
N THR A 347 11.62 3.39 -24.57
CA THR A 347 12.90 3.40 -23.84
C THR A 347 12.73 3.85 -22.38
N PRO A 348 13.74 3.61 -21.51
CA PRO A 348 13.77 4.18 -20.17
C PRO A 348 13.59 5.71 -20.18
N GLU A 349 14.33 6.43 -21.03
CA GLU A 349 14.31 7.90 -21.11
C GLU A 349 12.92 8.45 -21.42
N GLU A 350 12.20 7.81 -22.34
CA GLU A 350 10.82 8.20 -22.68
C GLU A 350 9.87 7.97 -21.50
N PHE A 351 10.05 6.88 -20.74
CA PHE A 351 9.23 6.61 -19.57
C PHE A 351 9.47 7.63 -18.45
N HIS A 352 10.69 8.15 -18.29
CA HIS A 352 10.99 9.23 -17.33
C HIS A 352 10.20 10.52 -17.60
N LEU A 353 9.67 10.74 -18.81
CA LEU A 353 8.74 11.85 -19.04
C LEU A 353 7.51 11.74 -18.15
N ASN A 354 7.01 10.52 -17.94
CA ASN A 354 5.90 10.26 -17.02
C ASN A 354 6.33 10.45 -15.55
N LEU A 355 7.53 9.98 -15.18
CA LEU A 355 8.03 10.00 -13.79
C LEU A 355 8.18 11.42 -13.22
N ARG A 356 8.50 12.40 -14.07
CA ARG A 356 8.54 13.82 -13.67
C ARG A 356 7.27 14.30 -12.97
N ASP A 357 6.12 13.73 -13.31
CA ASP A 357 4.84 14.04 -12.69
C ASP A 357 4.44 13.00 -11.64
N ILE A 358 4.59 11.69 -11.94
CA ILE A 358 3.99 10.62 -11.11
C ILE A 358 4.91 10.03 -10.04
N ASP A 359 6.24 10.24 -10.12
CA ASP A 359 7.20 9.69 -9.16
C ASP A 359 7.78 10.78 -8.26
N GLY A 360 7.21 10.90 -7.06
CA GLY A 360 7.72 11.80 -6.04
C GLY A 360 8.88 11.25 -5.20
N VAL A 361 9.23 9.97 -5.36
CA VAL A 361 10.27 9.28 -4.58
C VAL A 361 11.62 9.47 -5.25
N PHE A 362 11.74 9.13 -6.53
CA PHE A 362 13.00 9.15 -7.27
C PHE A 362 12.99 10.05 -8.52
N ASP A 363 11.94 10.87 -8.70
CA ASP A 363 11.91 11.95 -9.68
C ASP A 363 11.24 13.22 -9.09
N ALA A 364 10.84 14.15 -9.95
CA ALA A 364 10.27 15.43 -9.55
C ALA A 364 8.86 15.30 -8.95
N GLY A 365 8.10 14.27 -9.34
CA GLY A 365 6.77 13.94 -8.82
C GLY A 365 5.81 15.12 -8.72
N ARG A 366 5.78 16.00 -9.73
CA ARG A 366 5.06 17.28 -9.67
C ARG A 366 3.56 17.08 -9.41
N LEU A 367 2.93 16.09 -10.05
CA LEU A 367 1.53 15.75 -9.79
C LEU A 367 1.36 15.25 -8.36
N VAL A 368 2.16 14.28 -7.92
CA VAL A 368 2.04 13.71 -6.56
C VAL A 368 2.19 14.78 -5.49
N ARG A 369 3.25 15.60 -5.58
CA ARG A 369 3.51 16.70 -4.65
C ARG A 369 2.43 17.79 -4.73
N GLY A 370 1.98 18.12 -5.94
CA GLY A 370 0.95 19.13 -6.15
C GLY A 370 -0.41 18.69 -5.63
N ALA A 371 -0.80 17.44 -5.86
CA ALA A 371 -2.09 16.87 -5.49
C ALA A 371 -2.16 16.53 -4.00
N TYR A 372 -1.12 15.94 -3.43
CA TYR A 372 -1.18 15.36 -2.10
C TYR A 372 -0.21 16.02 -1.11
N GLY A 373 0.80 16.74 -1.59
CA GLY A 373 1.98 17.05 -0.79
C GLY A 373 2.86 15.81 -0.63
N MET A 374 4.09 15.99 -0.17
CA MET A 374 4.93 14.91 0.33
C MET A 374 5.81 15.46 1.43
N GLU A 375 5.85 14.80 2.59
CA GLU A 375 6.63 15.32 3.71
C GLU A 375 8.12 15.13 3.45
N TRP A 376 8.59 13.88 3.37
CA TRP A 376 10.01 13.54 3.19
C TRP A 376 10.22 12.66 1.94
N PRO A 377 10.16 13.25 0.72
CA PRO A 377 10.28 12.53 -0.54
C PRO A 377 11.54 11.67 -0.61
N GLY A 378 11.38 10.40 -0.99
CA GLY A 378 12.51 9.47 -1.17
C GLY A 378 13.20 9.03 0.13
N VAL A 379 12.68 9.42 1.30
CA VAL A 379 13.15 8.97 2.62
C VAL A 379 12.07 8.15 3.33
N VAL A 380 10.84 8.66 3.34
CA VAL A 380 9.68 8.01 3.95
C VAL A 380 8.67 7.77 2.83
N PRO A 381 8.35 6.52 2.45
CA PRO A 381 7.30 6.27 1.49
C PRO A 381 5.94 6.61 2.13
N GLU A 382 5.01 7.13 1.33
CA GLU A 382 3.67 7.48 1.81
C GLU A 382 2.66 6.41 1.39
N LEU A 383 2.08 5.74 2.38
CA LEU A 383 0.95 4.83 2.21
C LEU A 383 -0.39 5.58 2.16
N ILE A 384 -0.54 6.63 2.95
CA ILE A 384 -1.73 7.46 3.10
C ILE A 384 -1.40 8.83 2.52
N LEU A 385 -2.27 9.33 1.65
CA LEU A 385 -2.11 10.68 1.08
C LEU A 385 -2.18 11.71 2.21
N ASN A 386 -1.29 12.73 2.20
CA ASN A 386 -1.33 13.78 3.23
C ASN A 386 -2.61 14.64 3.18
N THR A 387 -3.38 14.56 2.09
CA THR A 387 -4.72 15.16 2.00
C THR A 387 -5.64 14.34 1.12
N GLY A 388 -6.93 14.26 1.50
CA GLY A 388 -7.98 13.64 0.70
C GLY A 388 -8.76 14.61 -0.19
N ARG A 389 -8.43 15.92 -0.15
CA ARG A 389 -9.17 16.98 -0.84
C ARG A 389 -9.40 16.72 -2.31
N ARG A 390 -8.39 16.19 -3.01
CA ARG A 390 -8.42 15.99 -4.47
C ARG A 390 -8.71 14.54 -4.86
N TYR A 391 -9.07 13.72 -3.87
CA TYR A 391 -9.24 12.27 -4.02
C TYR A 391 -8.03 11.64 -4.72
N TRP A 392 -8.19 10.49 -5.39
CA TRP A 392 -7.15 9.92 -6.22
C TRP A 392 -7.26 10.44 -7.66
N ILE A 393 -6.15 10.96 -8.21
CA ILE A 393 -6.01 11.30 -9.63
C ILE A 393 -5.59 10.04 -10.39
N PRO A 394 -6.45 9.45 -11.24
CA PRO A 394 -6.10 8.23 -11.96
C PRO A 394 -5.01 8.47 -13.00
N LEU A 395 -4.14 7.47 -13.19
CA LEU A 395 -3.25 7.40 -14.33
C LEU A 395 -3.91 6.52 -15.39
N VAL A 396 -4.16 7.06 -16.58
CA VAL A 396 -4.78 6.33 -17.70
C VAL A 396 -3.75 6.05 -18.80
N SER A 397 -3.96 4.99 -19.57
CA SER A 397 -3.00 4.55 -20.59
C SER A 397 -2.93 5.54 -21.79
N PRO A 398 -1.80 5.60 -22.53
CA PRO A 398 -1.79 6.20 -23.87
C PRO A 398 -2.77 5.53 -24.86
N HIS A 399 -3.35 4.38 -24.50
CA HIS A 399 -4.28 3.62 -25.32
C HIS A 399 -5.75 3.72 -24.83
N THR A 400 -6.03 4.60 -23.87
CA THR A 400 -7.39 4.85 -23.39
C THR A 400 -8.28 5.35 -24.53
N PRO A 401 -9.49 4.79 -24.72
CA PRO A 401 -10.43 5.28 -25.72
C PRO A 401 -10.84 6.73 -25.46
N GLU A 402 -11.00 7.51 -26.55
CA GLU A 402 -11.49 8.89 -26.53
C GLU A 402 -12.79 9.05 -25.73
N GLU A 403 -13.71 8.09 -25.82
CA GLU A 403 -14.98 8.10 -25.07
C GLU A 403 -14.77 8.10 -23.54
N VAL A 404 -13.74 7.40 -23.07
CA VAL A 404 -13.38 7.39 -21.65
C VAL A 404 -12.68 8.69 -21.29
N LEU A 405 -11.77 9.19 -22.14
CA LEU A 405 -11.09 10.47 -21.90
C LEU A 405 -12.08 11.64 -21.80
N ALA A 406 -13.12 11.63 -22.63
CA ALA A 406 -14.20 12.61 -22.63
C ALA A 406 -15.09 12.56 -21.37
N SER A 407 -14.98 11.51 -20.54
CA SER A 407 -15.71 11.42 -19.26
C SER A 407 -15.05 12.22 -18.13
N PHE A 408 -13.79 12.61 -18.30
CA PHE A 408 -13.09 13.50 -17.37
C PHE A 408 -13.30 14.96 -17.76
N ASP A 409 -13.37 15.84 -16.76
CA ASP A 409 -13.46 17.28 -16.99
C ASP A 409 -12.13 17.82 -17.58
N VAL A 410 -11.00 17.20 -17.21
CA VAL A 410 -9.66 17.50 -17.73
C VAL A 410 -8.82 16.23 -17.84
N VAL A 411 -8.11 16.10 -18.95
CA VAL A 411 -7.02 15.13 -19.12
C VAL A 411 -5.73 15.91 -19.29
N VAL A 412 -4.74 15.62 -18.45
CA VAL A 412 -3.42 16.24 -18.49
C VAL A 412 -2.40 15.23 -19.01
N HIS A 413 -1.45 15.70 -19.81
CA HIS A 413 -0.36 14.89 -20.36
C HIS A 413 0.98 15.25 -19.71
N PRO A 414 2.01 14.39 -19.86
CA PRO A 414 3.31 14.63 -19.28
C PRO A 414 3.89 15.96 -19.73
N ALA A 415 4.51 16.67 -18.79
CA ALA A 415 5.14 17.98 -19.01
C ALA A 415 4.23 19.16 -19.40
N GLU A 416 2.89 18.99 -19.45
CA GLU A 416 1.97 20.13 -19.63
C GLU A 416 1.96 21.06 -18.42
N ILE A 417 2.08 20.49 -17.21
CA ILE A 417 2.15 21.23 -15.95
C ILE A 417 3.58 21.20 -15.43
N VAL A 418 4.15 22.39 -15.20
CA VAL A 418 5.60 22.54 -15.01
C VAL A 418 6.05 22.54 -13.54
N SER A 419 5.12 22.62 -12.59
CA SER A 419 5.44 22.61 -11.15
C SER A 419 4.32 21.97 -10.30
N ALA A 420 4.64 21.66 -9.05
CA ALA A 420 3.68 21.12 -8.09
C ALA A 420 2.60 22.15 -7.71
N GLU A 421 2.97 23.43 -7.63
CA GLU A 421 2.05 24.53 -7.32
C GLU A 421 1.03 24.72 -8.44
N ALA A 422 1.46 24.66 -9.71
CA ALA A 422 0.56 24.74 -10.85
C ALA A 422 -0.41 23.53 -10.90
N TRP A 423 0.04 22.35 -10.46
CA TRP A 423 -0.83 21.19 -10.27
C TRP A 423 -1.87 21.42 -9.17
N ALA A 424 -1.45 21.97 -8.02
CA ALA A 424 -2.36 22.31 -6.93
C ALA A 424 -3.45 23.31 -7.38
N GLU A 425 -3.05 24.38 -8.08
CA GLU A 425 -3.96 25.39 -8.64
C GLU A 425 -4.93 24.80 -9.68
N LEU A 426 -4.46 23.88 -10.54
CA LEU A 426 -5.33 23.17 -11.46
C LEU A 426 -6.39 22.37 -10.71
N LEU A 427 -5.97 21.52 -9.76
CA LEU A 427 -6.87 20.61 -9.07
C LEU A 427 -7.86 21.34 -8.15
N ASP A 428 -7.45 22.45 -7.52
CA ASP A 428 -8.34 23.24 -6.65
C ASP A 428 -9.50 23.91 -7.40
N ARG A 429 -9.48 23.94 -8.74
CA ARG A 429 -10.61 24.38 -9.57
C ARG A 429 -11.70 23.31 -9.73
N TYR A 430 -11.37 22.03 -9.49
CA TYR A 430 -12.25 20.89 -9.74
C TYR A 430 -12.68 20.14 -8.47
N TYR A 431 -11.97 20.36 -7.35
CA TYR A 431 -12.18 19.58 -6.13
C TYR A 431 -12.42 20.46 -4.90
N ASP A 432 -13.55 20.21 -4.24
CA ASP A 432 -13.89 20.75 -2.92
C ASP A 432 -13.46 19.77 -1.81
N PRO A 433 -12.99 20.27 -0.66
CA PRO A 433 -12.64 19.41 0.46
C PRO A 433 -13.89 18.77 1.11
N ASP A 434 -13.77 17.50 1.50
CA ASP A 434 -14.84 16.77 2.21
C ASP A 434 -14.94 17.12 3.71
N GLY A 435 -13.95 17.85 4.23
CA GLY A 435 -13.85 18.29 5.61
C GLY A 435 -12.63 19.21 5.83
N GLU A 436 -12.41 19.62 7.06
CA GLU A 436 -11.30 20.49 7.45
C GLU A 436 -10.37 19.80 8.45
N GLY A 437 -9.12 20.24 8.52
CA GLY A 437 -8.14 19.74 9.48
C GLY A 437 -6.82 19.35 8.82
N THR A 438 -5.96 18.70 9.59
CA THR A 438 -4.64 18.22 9.13
C THR A 438 -4.65 16.75 8.76
N ALA A 439 -5.71 16.00 9.08
CA ALA A 439 -5.86 14.61 8.71
C ALA A 439 -6.32 14.42 7.27
N PHE A 440 -6.10 13.22 6.73
CA PHE A 440 -6.74 12.80 5.50
C PHE A 440 -8.25 12.64 5.73
N ILE A 441 -9.08 13.25 4.85
CA ILE A 441 -10.54 13.12 4.87
C ILE A 441 -11.02 12.90 3.43
N SER A 442 -11.81 11.84 3.21
CA SER A 442 -12.47 11.60 1.92
C SER A 442 -13.83 10.97 2.12
N ARG A 443 -14.86 11.53 1.47
CA ARG A 443 -16.23 10.99 1.41
C ARG A 443 -16.48 10.34 0.06
N ILE A 444 -16.80 9.05 0.03
CA ILE A 444 -17.08 8.33 -1.20
C ILE A 444 -18.03 7.17 -0.96
N GLY A 445 -19.01 7.00 -1.84
CA GLY A 445 -20.04 5.96 -1.69
C GLY A 445 -20.76 6.08 -0.35
N ARG A 446 -20.70 5.02 0.46
CA ARG A 446 -21.33 4.97 1.79
C ARG A 446 -20.40 5.43 2.93
N GLY A 447 -19.12 5.68 2.66
CA GLY A 447 -18.11 5.93 3.68
C GLY A 447 -17.60 7.38 3.71
N VAL A 448 -17.24 7.83 4.89
CA VAL A 448 -16.29 8.93 5.13
C VAL A 448 -15.08 8.33 5.82
N PHE A 449 -13.93 8.42 5.17
CA PHE A 449 -12.66 7.88 5.61
C PHE A 449 -11.83 9.00 6.22
N VAL A 450 -11.37 8.80 7.45
CA VAL A 450 -10.55 9.77 8.18
C VAL A 450 -9.31 9.07 8.73
N MET A 451 -8.12 9.50 8.32
CA MET A 451 -6.89 8.78 8.61
C MET A 451 -5.78 9.72 9.06
N ASN A 452 -5.05 9.33 10.12
CA ASN A 452 -3.80 10.00 10.46
C ASN A 452 -2.71 9.64 9.43
N THR A 453 -2.14 10.62 8.75
CA THR A 453 -1.18 10.42 7.65
C THR A 453 0.26 10.19 8.13
N ARG A 454 0.49 10.25 9.44
CA ARG A 454 1.79 10.04 10.06
C ARG A 454 2.05 8.55 10.27
N GLU A 455 2.83 7.96 9.38
CA GLU A 455 3.07 6.51 9.35
C GLU A 455 4.21 6.05 10.26
N ASN A 456 5.08 6.97 10.65
CA ASN A 456 6.22 6.70 11.52
C ASN A 456 6.46 7.77 12.59
N THR A 457 5.52 8.69 12.85
CA THR A 457 5.66 9.72 13.89
C THR A 457 4.41 9.80 14.76
N TYR A 458 4.59 10.10 16.05
CA TYR A 458 3.50 10.21 17.03
C TYR A 458 2.75 11.56 16.97
N GLU A 459 2.71 12.20 15.81
CA GLU A 459 2.03 13.48 15.66
C GLU A 459 0.53 13.26 15.50
N GLU A 460 -0.24 13.96 16.34
CA GLU A 460 -1.70 13.96 16.28
C GLU A 460 -2.19 14.85 15.13
N GLN A 461 -3.26 14.41 14.47
CA GLN A 461 -3.93 15.20 13.44
C GLN A 461 -5.38 15.47 13.83
N VAL A 462 -5.94 16.56 13.33
CA VAL A 462 -7.33 16.94 13.63
C VAL A 462 -8.19 16.77 12.39
N ALA A 463 -9.45 16.37 12.59
CA ALA A 463 -10.46 16.29 11.54
C ALA A 463 -11.76 16.96 11.98
N ARG A 464 -12.40 17.68 11.06
CA ARG A 464 -13.72 18.27 11.20
C ARG A 464 -14.55 17.92 9.98
N ILE A 465 -15.63 17.19 10.19
CA ILE A 465 -16.56 16.79 9.15
C ILE A 465 -17.82 17.65 9.33
N PRO A 466 -18.24 18.40 8.30
CA PRO A 466 -19.32 19.38 8.44
C PRO A 466 -20.67 18.73 8.77
N SER A 467 -20.86 17.47 8.35
CA SER A 467 -22.10 16.75 8.55
C SER A 467 -21.85 15.24 8.53
N LEU A 468 -22.28 14.54 9.57
CA LEU A 468 -22.41 13.08 9.65
C LEU A 468 -23.80 12.71 10.18
N PRO A 469 -24.31 11.50 9.90
CA PRO A 469 -25.58 11.06 10.46
C PRO A 469 -25.58 11.13 11.99
N ALA A 470 -26.57 11.82 12.55
CA ALA A 470 -26.62 12.14 13.97
C ALA A 470 -26.83 10.88 14.82
N PRO A 471 -26.07 10.68 15.92
CA PRO A 471 -26.18 9.50 16.78
C PRO A 471 -27.51 9.45 17.50
N VAL A 472 -27.93 8.24 17.84
CA VAL A 472 -28.98 8.04 18.84
C VAL A 472 -28.40 8.34 20.22
N ARG A 473 -29.13 9.11 21.03
CA ARG A 473 -28.73 9.56 22.37
C ARG A 473 -29.85 9.31 23.37
N ARG A 474 -29.54 9.35 24.66
CA ARG A 474 -30.50 9.13 25.76
C ARG A 474 -31.19 7.77 25.68
N LEU A 475 -30.44 6.74 25.30
CA LEU A 475 -30.83 5.33 25.40
C LEU A 475 -30.97 4.98 26.88
N GLN A 476 -32.04 4.28 27.24
CA GLN A 476 -32.26 3.76 28.58
C GLN A 476 -32.21 2.25 28.56
N ALA A 477 -31.51 1.67 29.54
CA ALA A 477 -31.45 0.23 29.75
C ALA A 477 -32.02 -0.11 31.14
N ARG A 478 -32.94 -1.08 31.20
CA ARG A 478 -33.65 -1.48 32.43
C ARG A 478 -33.59 -2.98 32.61
N ARG A 479 -33.10 -3.42 33.77
CA ARG A 479 -33.05 -4.84 34.12
C ARG A 479 -34.45 -5.34 34.51
N LYS A 480 -34.85 -6.48 33.96
CA LYS A 480 -36.06 -7.24 34.29
C LYS A 480 -35.67 -8.62 34.85
N GLU A 481 -36.67 -9.41 35.26
CA GLU A 481 -36.45 -10.76 35.81
C GLU A 481 -35.80 -11.71 34.79
N ASP A 482 -36.05 -11.51 33.50
CA ASP A 482 -35.68 -12.41 32.40
C ASP A 482 -34.76 -11.77 31.35
N GLY A 483 -34.25 -10.55 31.59
CA GLY A 483 -33.37 -9.87 30.63
C GLY A 483 -33.24 -8.37 30.84
N ILE A 484 -32.91 -7.65 29.77
CA ILE A 484 -32.72 -6.20 29.77
C ILE A 484 -33.59 -5.55 28.68
N ASP A 485 -34.46 -4.63 29.10
CA ASP A 485 -35.24 -3.75 28.24
C ASP A 485 -34.42 -2.53 27.83
N LEU A 486 -34.40 -2.23 26.55
CA LEU A 486 -33.79 -1.03 25.97
C LEU A 486 -34.88 -0.14 25.36
N GLU A 487 -34.80 1.17 25.59
CA GLU A 487 -35.70 2.17 25.00
C GLU A 487 -34.92 3.43 24.60
N TRP A 488 -35.28 4.07 23.49
CA TRP A 488 -34.65 5.32 23.02
C TRP A 488 -35.68 6.32 22.45
N PRO A 489 -35.37 7.63 22.45
CA PRO A 489 -36.33 8.65 22.02
C PRO A 489 -36.63 8.58 20.52
N PHE A 490 -37.80 9.13 20.13
CA PHE A 490 -38.14 9.34 18.73
C PHE A 490 -37.36 10.51 18.14
N ARG A 491 -36.92 10.35 16.90
CA ARG A 491 -36.41 11.41 16.05
C ARG A 491 -36.96 11.23 14.64
N GLU A 492 -37.41 12.33 14.04
CA GLU A 492 -38.21 12.30 12.80
C GLU A 492 -37.48 11.64 11.62
N GLY A 493 -36.16 11.86 11.50
CA GLY A 493 -35.36 11.30 10.42
C GLY A 493 -34.92 9.85 10.56
N ASP A 494 -35.21 9.18 11.68
CA ASP A 494 -34.73 7.81 11.92
C ASP A 494 -35.67 6.78 11.26
N VAL A 495 -35.10 5.93 10.41
CA VAL A 495 -35.84 4.97 9.57
C VAL A 495 -35.79 3.55 10.13
N SER A 496 -34.63 3.11 10.60
CA SER A 496 -34.47 1.82 11.25
C SER A 496 -33.28 1.83 12.20
N TYR A 497 -33.29 0.94 13.19
CA TYR A 497 -32.28 0.89 14.24
C TYR A 497 -31.48 -0.41 14.24
N LYS A 498 -30.26 -0.33 14.74
CA LYS A 498 -29.43 -1.47 15.12
C LYS A 498 -29.07 -1.36 16.60
N VAL A 499 -29.11 -2.49 17.29
CA VAL A 499 -28.80 -2.58 18.73
C VAL A 499 -27.52 -3.36 18.89
N TYR A 500 -26.62 -2.82 19.69
CA TYR A 500 -25.32 -3.40 19.96
C TYR A 500 -25.13 -3.64 21.45
N ARG A 501 -24.34 -4.66 21.76
CA ARG A 501 -23.94 -5.04 23.12
C ARG A 501 -22.45 -5.27 23.22
N ARG A 502 -21.87 -4.87 24.34
CA ARG A 502 -20.50 -5.18 24.73
C ARG A 502 -20.47 -5.67 26.17
N VAL A 503 -19.81 -6.79 26.42
CA VAL A 503 -19.67 -7.36 27.77
C VAL A 503 -18.30 -7.00 28.31
N LEU A 504 -18.22 -6.24 29.40
CA LEU A 504 -16.94 -5.78 29.93
C LEU A 504 -16.11 -6.97 30.45
N PRO A 505 -14.77 -6.95 30.28
CA PRO A 505 -13.93 -5.82 29.84
C PRO A 505 -13.70 -5.73 28.33
N GLU A 506 -14.50 -6.42 27.49
CA GLU A 506 -14.38 -6.31 26.04
C GLU A 506 -14.53 -4.85 25.60
N VAL A 507 -13.84 -4.47 24.52
CA VAL A 507 -13.84 -3.11 23.95
C VAL A 507 -14.72 -2.98 22.70
N ARG A 508 -15.16 -4.10 22.12
CA ARG A 508 -15.94 -4.10 20.88
C ARG A 508 -17.42 -4.36 21.12
N PHE A 509 -18.24 -3.70 20.33
CA PHE A 509 -19.67 -3.90 20.28
C PHE A 509 -20.02 -5.03 19.31
N SER A 510 -20.83 -5.97 19.76
CA SER A 510 -21.43 -7.03 18.96
C SER A 510 -22.86 -6.63 18.59
N LEU A 511 -23.23 -6.81 17.33
CA LEU A 511 -24.59 -6.56 16.86
C LEU A 511 -25.56 -7.60 17.42
N LEU A 512 -26.63 -7.16 18.10
CA LEU A 512 -27.69 -8.04 18.61
C LEU A 512 -28.89 -8.10 17.68
N ALA A 513 -29.28 -6.94 17.13
CA ALA A 513 -30.45 -6.82 16.27
C ALA A 513 -30.25 -5.74 15.22
N LYS A 514 -30.83 -5.95 14.03
CA LYS A 514 -30.78 -5.01 12.91
C LYS A 514 -32.14 -4.86 12.24
N GLY A 515 -32.38 -3.68 11.68
CA GLY A 515 -33.60 -3.39 10.92
C GLY A 515 -34.84 -3.25 11.80
N LEU A 516 -34.66 -2.82 13.05
CA LEU A 516 -35.77 -2.58 13.96
C LEU A 516 -36.50 -1.30 13.54
N ASP A 517 -37.82 -1.36 13.48
CA ASP A 517 -38.74 -0.22 13.29
C ASP A 517 -39.29 0.32 14.62
N GLU A 518 -39.25 -0.50 15.67
CA GLU A 518 -39.58 -0.12 17.03
C GLU A 518 -38.41 0.58 17.75
N ARG A 519 -38.74 1.47 18.69
CA ARG A 519 -37.78 2.22 19.53
C ARG A 519 -37.46 1.51 20.85
N ARG A 520 -37.61 0.20 20.85
CA ARG A 520 -37.39 -0.65 22.01
C ARG A 520 -36.83 -2.00 21.57
N TYR A 521 -36.06 -2.62 22.43
CA TYR A 521 -35.53 -3.96 22.21
C TYR A 521 -35.38 -4.69 23.54
N PHE A 522 -35.63 -5.99 23.55
CA PHE A 522 -35.45 -6.83 24.74
C PHE A 522 -34.31 -7.81 24.49
N ASP A 523 -33.28 -7.75 25.33
CA ASP A 523 -32.17 -8.70 25.34
C ASP A 523 -32.42 -9.75 26.43
N GLY A 524 -32.82 -10.95 26.01
CA GLY A 524 -33.04 -12.10 26.90
C GLY A 524 -31.79 -12.96 27.14
N GLU A 525 -30.68 -12.67 26.46
CA GLU A 525 -29.45 -13.48 26.52
C GLU A 525 -28.38 -12.79 27.37
N THR A 526 -28.73 -12.41 28.60
CA THR A 526 -27.85 -11.63 29.49
C THR A 526 -27.40 -12.44 30.70
N ASP A 527 -26.10 -12.45 30.99
CA ASP A 527 -25.60 -12.92 32.30
C ASP A 527 -25.90 -11.85 33.36
N PRO A 528 -26.69 -12.16 34.41
CA PRO A 528 -27.03 -11.19 35.44
C PRO A 528 -25.81 -10.67 36.21
N ASN A 529 -24.70 -11.42 36.22
CA ASN A 529 -23.47 -11.04 36.92
C ASN A 529 -22.48 -10.25 36.06
N ALA A 530 -22.75 -10.10 34.77
CA ALA A 530 -21.88 -9.37 33.86
C ALA A 530 -22.18 -7.86 33.88
N SER A 531 -21.14 -7.06 33.63
CA SER A 531 -21.31 -5.64 33.31
C SER A 531 -21.48 -5.51 31.80
N ILE A 532 -22.60 -4.94 31.36
CA ILE A 532 -23.01 -4.91 29.96
C ILE A 532 -23.23 -3.46 29.53
N ALA A 533 -22.66 -3.08 28.39
CA ALA A 533 -22.90 -1.80 27.75
C ALA A 533 -23.75 -2.00 26.48
N TYR A 534 -24.75 -1.14 26.31
CA TYR A 534 -25.59 -1.11 25.11
C TYR A 534 -25.41 0.18 24.34
N ALA A 535 -25.47 0.08 23.02
CA ALA A 535 -25.48 1.21 22.10
C ALA A 535 -26.51 0.99 20.99
N VAL A 536 -27.01 2.07 20.41
CA VAL A 536 -27.97 2.04 19.30
C VAL A 536 -27.47 2.96 18.19
N THR A 537 -27.57 2.48 16.95
CA THR A 537 -27.39 3.31 15.75
C THR A 537 -28.71 3.38 14.98
N ALA A 538 -28.87 4.43 14.17
CA ALA A 538 -30.02 4.62 13.30
C ALA A 538 -29.58 4.85 11.85
N LEU A 539 -30.29 4.25 10.90
CA LEU A 539 -30.34 4.74 9.53
C LEU A 539 -31.14 6.05 9.56
N THR A 540 -30.50 7.18 9.23
CA THR A 540 -31.10 8.50 9.45
C THR A 540 -30.67 9.53 8.42
N ASN A 541 -31.55 10.49 8.13
CA ASN A 541 -31.20 11.68 7.34
C ASN A 541 -30.83 12.89 8.23
N GLU A 542 -30.97 12.78 9.55
CA GLU A 542 -30.53 13.79 10.51
C GLU A 542 -29.01 13.86 10.53
N GLN A 543 -28.46 15.07 10.57
CA GLN A 543 -27.02 15.28 10.46
C GLN A 543 -26.51 16.23 11.54
N GLU A 544 -25.30 15.98 12.03
CA GLU A 544 -24.59 16.86 12.94
C GLU A 544 -23.11 17.01 12.52
N PRO A 545 -22.46 18.15 12.81
CA PRO A 545 -21.02 18.27 12.62
C PRO A 545 -20.26 17.37 13.59
N TYR A 546 -19.12 16.85 13.16
CA TYR A 546 -18.25 16.01 13.98
C TYR A 546 -16.81 16.52 13.96
N SER A 547 -16.12 16.42 15.08
CA SER A 547 -14.70 16.76 15.19
C SER A 547 -13.99 15.74 16.07
N CYS A 548 -12.78 15.37 15.68
CA CYS A 548 -11.93 14.47 16.46
C CYS A 548 -10.45 14.82 16.32
N VAL A 549 -9.67 14.30 17.27
CA VAL A 549 -8.20 14.24 17.21
C VAL A 549 -7.84 12.78 16.94
N LEU A 550 -6.96 12.56 15.97
CA LEU A 550 -6.50 11.25 15.54
C LEU A 550 -5.06 11.08 16.03
N PRO A 551 -4.81 10.25 17.04
CA PRO A 551 -3.45 9.87 17.39
C PRO A 551 -2.81 9.01 16.28
N TYR A 552 -1.52 8.73 16.44
CA TYR A 552 -0.79 7.83 15.56
C TYR A 552 -1.50 6.48 15.41
N GLY A 553 -1.65 6.02 14.16
CA GLY A 553 -2.31 4.76 13.86
C GLY A 553 -3.83 4.77 14.02
N ASP A 554 -4.47 5.93 14.22
CA ASP A 554 -5.93 6.03 14.24
C ASP A 554 -6.49 6.25 12.82
N TYR A 555 -7.31 5.30 12.40
CA TYR A 555 -7.94 5.23 11.09
C TYR A 555 -9.43 4.99 11.29
N ARG A 556 -10.26 6.01 11.06
CA ARG A 556 -11.71 5.95 11.33
C ARG A 556 -12.48 5.88 10.02
N THR A 557 -13.58 5.15 10.04
CA THR A 557 -14.60 5.24 8.99
C THR A 557 -15.94 5.61 9.61
N PHE A 558 -16.73 6.36 8.86
CA PHE A 558 -18.09 6.73 9.23
C PHE A 558 -19.02 6.43 8.09
N SER A 559 -20.23 5.95 8.39
CA SER A 559 -21.28 5.82 7.39
C SER A 559 -21.88 7.19 7.07
N VAL A 560 -22.27 7.39 5.80
CA VAL A 560 -23.01 8.59 5.37
C VAL A 560 -24.52 8.44 5.53
N VAL A 561 -25.00 7.25 5.89
CA VAL A 561 -26.44 6.95 6.05
C VAL A 561 -26.80 6.43 7.45
N GLU A 562 -25.84 5.82 8.14
CA GLU A 562 -26.03 5.25 9.47
C GLU A 562 -25.25 6.06 10.51
N SER A 563 -25.90 6.37 11.62
CA SER A 563 -25.28 7.12 12.71
C SER A 563 -24.19 6.32 13.41
N ARG A 564 -23.08 6.96 13.77
CA ARG A 564 -22.04 6.33 14.60
C ARG A 564 -22.56 6.02 16.01
N ILE A 565 -21.94 5.03 16.66
CA ILE A 565 -22.05 4.83 18.11
C ILE A 565 -21.35 6.01 18.82
N ALA A 566 -22.07 6.71 19.70
CA ALA A 566 -21.55 7.89 20.41
C ALA A 566 -21.82 7.87 21.91
N GLU A 567 -22.90 7.21 22.33
CA GLU A 567 -23.25 7.02 23.73
C GLU A 567 -23.44 5.53 24.03
N GLU A 568 -23.17 5.14 25.27
CA GLU A 568 -23.47 3.80 25.77
C GLU A 568 -24.25 3.85 27.08
N ALA A 569 -25.19 2.93 27.27
CA ALA A 569 -25.85 2.67 28.55
C ALA A 569 -25.16 1.49 29.24
N LEU A 570 -24.41 1.77 30.31
CA LEU A 570 -23.65 0.78 31.07
C LEU A 570 -24.45 0.28 32.28
N LEU A 571 -24.84 -0.99 32.24
CA LEU A 571 -25.49 -1.71 33.34
C LEU A 571 -24.48 -2.62 34.04
N GLY A 572 -24.11 -2.26 35.27
CA GLY A 572 -23.39 -3.15 36.17
C GLY A 572 -24.31 -4.24 36.76
N PRO A 573 -23.73 -5.23 37.47
CA PRO A 573 -24.49 -6.37 38.01
C PRO A 573 -25.57 -5.96 39.01
N MET A 574 -25.33 -4.88 39.76
CA MET A 574 -26.24 -4.37 40.79
C MET A 574 -27.15 -3.22 40.32
N LEU A 575 -26.97 -2.74 39.08
CA LEU A 575 -27.76 -1.63 38.55
C LEU A 575 -29.04 -2.17 37.89
N ALA A 576 -30.19 -1.65 38.31
CA ALA A 576 -31.49 -1.95 37.73
C ALA A 576 -31.84 -1.03 36.53
N PHE A 577 -31.16 0.12 36.42
CA PHE A 577 -31.40 1.15 35.43
C PHE A 577 -30.08 1.84 35.06
N ALA A 578 -29.91 2.17 33.78
CA ALA A 578 -28.87 3.05 33.27
C ALA A 578 -29.43 3.94 32.14
N GLU A 579 -29.00 5.20 32.10
CA GLU A 579 -29.17 6.09 30.96
C GLU A 579 -27.84 6.22 30.22
N SER A 580 -27.89 6.40 28.91
CA SER A 580 -26.69 6.49 28.09
C SER A 580 -25.91 7.77 28.36
N HIS A 581 -24.60 7.65 28.27
CA HIS A 581 -23.66 8.75 28.39
C HIS A 581 -22.64 8.67 27.24
N PRO A 582 -22.00 9.79 26.87
CA PRO A 582 -20.94 9.79 25.87
C PRO A 582 -19.87 8.76 26.19
N ILE A 583 -19.49 7.96 25.20
CA ILE A 583 -18.40 7.01 25.35
C ILE A 583 -17.12 7.81 25.57
N GLN A 584 -16.45 7.54 26.68
CA GLN A 584 -15.11 8.07 26.90
C GLN A 584 -14.17 7.29 26.00
N GLU A 585 -13.74 7.93 24.90
CA GLU A 585 -12.61 7.40 24.13
C GLU A 585 -11.42 7.33 25.11
N PRO A 586 -10.75 6.16 25.23
CA PRO A 586 -9.55 6.08 26.04
C PRO A 586 -8.61 7.17 25.57
N MET A 587 -8.25 8.10 26.45
CA MET A 587 -7.19 9.03 26.11
C MET A 587 -5.97 8.17 25.77
N PRO A 588 -5.42 8.26 24.54
CA PRO A 588 -4.19 7.55 24.25
C PRO A 588 -3.17 7.97 25.31
N ALA A 589 -2.54 7.00 25.97
CA ALA A 589 -1.40 7.30 26.81
C ALA A 589 -0.44 8.13 25.94
N PRO A 590 0.08 9.28 26.41
CA PRO A 590 0.99 10.07 25.61
C PRO A 590 2.16 9.16 25.24
N ALA A 591 2.21 8.73 23.98
CA ALA A 591 3.35 8.00 23.48
C ALA A 591 4.55 8.92 23.66
N ALA A 592 5.67 8.39 24.15
CA ALA A 592 6.88 9.16 24.30
C ALA A 592 7.27 9.72 22.93
N GLN A 593 6.98 11.01 22.69
CA GLN A 593 7.37 11.71 21.49
C GLN A 593 8.89 11.79 21.49
N LYS A 594 9.55 10.86 20.80
CA LYS A 594 10.94 11.05 20.41
C LYS A 594 10.94 12.22 19.42
N ALA A 595 11.70 13.27 19.74
CA ALA A 595 11.81 14.41 18.83
C ALA A 595 12.25 13.89 17.44
N PRO A 596 11.54 14.26 16.36
CA PRO A 596 11.75 13.67 15.04
C PRO A 596 13.19 13.88 14.56
N TRP A 597 13.80 15.03 14.90
CA TRP A 597 15.22 15.33 14.72
C TRP A 597 15.62 16.68 15.36
N PRO A 598 16.87 16.86 15.85
CA PRO A 598 17.77 15.82 16.31
C PRO A 598 17.32 15.30 17.69
N ASN A 599 17.62 14.04 18.00
CA ASN A 599 17.41 13.55 19.36
C ASN A 599 18.48 14.14 20.29
N LEU A 600 18.06 14.98 21.25
CA LEU A 600 18.92 15.63 22.25
C LEU A 600 18.65 15.13 23.67
N GLU A 601 17.89 14.04 23.81
CA GLU A 601 17.59 13.44 25.10
C GLU A 601 18.87 13.01 25.82
N GLY A 602 18.93 13.24 27.13
CA GLY A 602 20.09 12.91 27.97
C GLY A 602 21.29 13.87 27.88
N LEU A 603 21.25 14.90 27.02
CA LEU A 603 22.33 15.89 26.90
C LEU A 603 22.18 17.07 27.87
N ASN A 604 23.30 17.57 28.41
CA ASN A 604 23.35 18.83 29.16
C ASN A 604 23.31 20.06 28.23
N GLU A 605 23.17 21.27 28.76
CA GLU A 605 22.96 22.50 27.97
C GLU A 605 24.12 22.82 27.00
N THR A 606 25.36 22.65 27.46
CA THR A 606 26.55 22.83 26.60
C THR A 606 26.56 21.80 25.47
N GLN A 607 26.31 20.52 25.79
CA GLN A 607 26.23 19.45 24.81
C GLN A 607 25.09 19.66 23.82
N ARG A 608 23.93 20.18 24.26
CA ARG A 608 22.79 20.51 23.38
C ARG A 608 23.17 21.58 22.36
N THR A 609 23.89 22.62 22.79
CA THR A 609 24.36 23.68 21.90
C THR A 609 25.31 23.12 20.84
N LEU A 610 26.28 22.31 21.26
CA LEU A 610 27.24 21.66 20.35
C LEU A 610 26.55 20.68 19.39
N ALA A 611 25.64 19.85 19.90
CA ALA A 611 24.86 18.90 19.12
C ALA A 611 23.99 19.59 18.06
N ARG A 612 23.37 20.73 18.38
CA ARG A 612 22.60 21.53 17.40
C ARG A 612 23.50 22.03 16.27
N ALA A 613 24.67 22.58 16.58
CA ALA A 613 25.62 23.03 15.57
C ALA A 613 26.10 21.89 14.66
N VAL A 614 26.34 20.69 15.21
CA VAL A 614 26.68 19.50 14.40
C VAL A 614 25.48 19.02 13.58
N ALA A 615 24.27 19.02 14.15
CA ALA A 615 23.05 18.65 13.45
C ALA A 615 22.77 19.54 12.24
N GLU A 616 23.00 20.85 12.35
CA GLU A 616 22.93 21.81 11.22
C GLU A 616 23.92 21.45 10.09
N ARG A 617 25.11 20.90 10.41
CA ARG A 617 26.04 20.42 9.37
C ARG A 617 25.55 19.13 8.71
N ILE A 618 24.92 18.24 9.46
CA ILE A 618 24.31 17.02 8.89
C ILE A 618 23.12 17.39 7.98
N GLU A 619 22.32 18.39 8.35
CA GLU A 619 21.27 18.96 7.50
C GLU A 619 21.85 19.58 6.23
N ALA A 620 22.94 20.34 6.35
CA ALA A 620 23.65 20.88 5.19
C ALA A 620 24.18 19.76 4.26
N LEU A 621 24.65 18.64 4.83
CA LEU A 621 25.08 17.47 4.05
C LEU A 621 23.93 16.84 3.27
N GLU A 622 22.78 16.67 3.90
CA GLU A 622 21.56 16.17 3.25
C GLU A 622 21.15 17.09 2.09
N VAL A 623 21.10 18.40 2.31
CA VAL A 623 20.76 19.39 1.28
C VAL A 623 21.75 19.34 0.12
N ALA A 624 23.06 19.26 0.40
CA ALA A 624 24.10 19.17 -0.61
C ALA A 624 23.98 17.89 -1.45
N ILE A 625 23.71 16.75 -0.81
CA ILE A 625 23.47 15.47 -1.50
C ILE A 625 22.21 15.55 -2.37
N ARG A 626 21.11 16.10 -1.83
CA ARG A 626 19.85 16.24 -2.57
C ARG A 626 19.96 17.14 -3.80
N ASN A 627 20.82 18.16 -3.72
CA ASN A 627 21.09 19.06 -4.83
C ASN A 627 22.22 18.57 -5.75
N GLU A 628 22.81 17.40 -5.46
CA GLU A 628 23.95 16.84 -6.19
C GLU A 628 25.15 17.82 -6.24
N ASP A 629 25.28 18.68 -5.22
CA ASP A 629 26.29 19.74 -5.15
C ASP A 629 27.57 19.20 -4.50
N LEU A 630 28.47 18.70 -5.36
CA LEU A 630 29.76 18.19 -4.93
C LEU A 630 30.58 19.21 -4.13
N ASN A 631 30.53 20.50 -4.47
CA ASN A 631 31.33 21.50 -3.77
C ASN A 631 30.81 21.71 -2.35
N ALA A 632 29.49 21.85 -2.19
CA ALA A 632 28.85 21.96 -0.87
C ALA A 632 29.10 20.71 0.00
N VAL A 633 29.08 19.51 -0.60
CA VAL A 633 29.50 18.28 0.10
C VAL A 633 30.94 18.39 0.59
N MET A 634 31.88 18.79 -0.28
CA MET A 634 33.29 18.86 0.09
C MET A 634 33.60 19.97 1.12
N GLU A 635 32.81 21.04 1.20
CA GLU A 635 32.91 22.06 2.25
C GLU A 635 32.60 21.52 3.66
N LEU A 636 31.87 20.40 3.75
CA LEU A 636 31.54 19.74 5.00
C LEU A 636 32.63 18.80 5.49
N TYR A 637 33.58 18.41 4.63
CA TYR A 637 34.73 17.59 4.98
C TYR A 637 35.96 18.46 5.28
N SER A 638 36.79 18.06 6.25
CA SER A 638 38.11 18.65 6.49
C SER A 638 39.10 18.14 5.44
N THR A 639 40.06 18.97 5.05
CA THR A 639 41.15 18.54 4.16
C THR A 639 42.05 17.48 4.79
N ASP A 640 42.05 17.39 6.13
CA ASP A 640 42.76 16.39 6.91
C ASP A 640 41.93 15.11 7.14
N TYR A 641 40.83 14.94 6.42
CA TYR A 641 39.99 13.74 6.50
C TYR A 641 40.81 12.46 6.26
N GLU A 642 40.67 11.49 7.16
CA GLU A 642 41.19 10.13 7.01
C GLU A 642 40.27 9.10 7.71
N ASP A 643 39.88 8.04 7.00
CA ASP A 643 39.03 6.97 7.53
C ASP A 643 39.84 5.75 8.04
N PRO A 644 39.20 4.74 8.67
CA PRO A 644 39.90 3.54 9.16
C PRO A 644 40.64 2.74 8.08
N GLN A 645 40.30 2.91 6.81
CA GLN A 645 40.95 2.28 5.65
C GLN A 645 42.05 3.16 5.04
N ALA A 646 42.40 4.28 5.70
CA ALA A 646 43.35 5.28 5.24
C ALA A 646 42.92 6.01 3.95
N TRP A 647 41.63 5.99 3.60
CA TRP A 647 41.12 6.84 2.54
C TRP A 647 41.04 8.29 3.01
N ARG A 648 41.42 9.21 2.12
CA ARG A 648 41.57 10.64 2.42
C ARG A 648 40.56 11.49 1.68
N PHE A 649 40.56 12.79 1.93
CA PHE A 649 39.67 13.79 1.31
C PHE A 649 39.46 13.60 -0.21
N GLN A 650 40.51 13.28 -0.97
CA GLN A 650 40.42 13.06 -2.42
C GLN A 650 39.59 11.83 -2.81
N TYR A 651 39.61 10.77 -1.99
CA TYR A 651 38.77 9.59 -2.20
C TYR A 651 37.30 9.95 -2.09
N VAL A 652 36.92 10.64 -0.99
CA VAL A 652 35.55 11.11 -0.74
C VAL A 652 35.04 11.94 -1.92
N ARG A 653 35.84 12.89 -2.39
CA ARG A 653 35.50 13.72 -3.55
C ARG A 653 35.20 12.89 -4.79
N ARG A 654 36.06 11.93 -5.11
CA ARG A 654 35.87 11.07 -6.29
C ARG A 654 34.67 10.15 -6.15
N ALA A 655 34.40 9.66 -4.95
CA ALA A 655 33.27 8.79 -4.66
C ALA A 655 31.93 9.51 -4.86
N PHE A 656 31.78 10.71 -4.29
CA PHE A 656 30.58 11.52 -4.50
C PHE A 656 30.46 12.01 -5.94
N GLN A 657 31.57 12.41 -6.57
CA GLN A 657 31.57 12.78 -7.98
C GLN A 657 31.03 11.65 -8.85
N TRP A 658 31.54 10.43 -8.69
CA TRP A 658 31.08 9.27 -9.45
C TRP A 658 29.60 8.97 -9.19
N PHE A 659 29.17 9.09 -7.93
CA PHE A 659 27.77 8.86 -7.55
C PHE A 659 26.83 9.88 -8.23
N PHE A 660 27.13 11.18 -8.17
CA PHE A 660 26.31 12.22 -8.79
C PHE A 660 26.37 12.22 -10.32
N GLU A 661 27.46 11.75 -10.93
CA GLU A 661 27.56 11.61 -12.39
C GLU A 661 26.70 10.44 -12.92
N ARG A 662 26.39 9.45 -12.09
CA ARG A 662 25.68 8.23 -12.49
C ARG A 662 24.22 8.18 -12.00
N TYR A 663 23.96 8.69 -10.81
CA TYR A 663 22.66 8.62 -10.16
C TYR A 663 22.08 10.02 -10.01
N ALA A 664 20.80 10.14 -10.33
CA ALA A 664 20.04 11.35 -10.13
C ALA A 664 19.15 11.23 -8.89
N ARG A 665 18.60 12.38 -8.47
CA ARG A 665 17.56 12.50 -7.44
C ARG A 665 18.00 11.87 -6.14
N CYS A 666 19.23 12.23 -5.76
CA CYS A 666 19.86 11.67 -4.59
C CYS A 666 19.10 12.08 -3.31
N THR A 667 18.99 11.17 -2.35
CA THR A 667 18.38 11.44 -1.04
C THR A 667 19.27 10.95 0.08
N MET A 668 19.10 11.49 1.28
CA MET A 668 19.79 11.03 2.48
C MET A 668 18.79 10.87 3.62
N GLY A 669 18.40 9.63 3.90
CA GLY A 669 17.66 9.30 5.12
C GLY A 669 18.60 9.33 6.33
N ARG A 670 18.18 9.97 7.42
CA ARG A 670 19.05 10.18 8.59
C ARG A 670 18.33 10.13 9.94
N GLN A 671 18.97 9.53 10.94
CA GLN A 671 18.51 9.58 12.34
C GLN A 671 19.68 9.39 13.32
N VAL A 672 19.85 10.29 14.28
CA VAL A 672 20.91 10.16 15.31
C VAL A 672 20.60 8.98 16.23
N ARG A 673 21.55 8.07 16.36
CA ARG A 673 21.51 6.96 17.32
C ARG A 673 22.18 7.31 18.63
N ARG A 674 23.33 7.98 18.55
CA ARG A 674 24.15 8.27 19.72
C ARG A 674 25.03 9.49 19.50
N TRP A 675 25.10 10.33 20.52
CA TRP A 675 26.12 11.37 20.66
C TRP A 675 27.26 10.87 21.54
N ASN A 676 28.49 11.17 21.16
CA ASN A 676 29.67 10.92 21.97
C ASN A 676 30.56 12.17 22.05
N PHE A 677 30.65 12.73 23.27
CA PHE A 677 31.46 13.91 23.58
C PHE A 677 32.78 13.56 24.30
N SER A 678 33.14 12.28 24.42
CA SER A 678 34.30 11.85 25.22
C SER A 678 35.63 12.46 24.77
N ALA A 679 35.74 12.85 23.50
CA ALA A 679 36.93 13.46 22.91
C ALA A 679 36.84 14.99 22.81
N PHE A 680 35.73 15.61 23.23
CA PHE A 680 35.51 17.04 23.00
C PHE A 680 36.53 17.90 23.76
N ASP A 681 36.75 17.63 25.05
CA ASP A 681 37.69 18.42 25.87
C ASP A 681 39.16 18.23 25.46
N SER A 682 39.51 17.08 24.88
CA SER A 682 40.90 16.73 24.53
C SER A 682 41.28 17.08 23.10
N SER A 683 40.35 16.93 22.15
CA SER A 683 40.63 17.14 20.73
C SER A 683 39.68 18.10 20.02
N GLY A 684 38.63 18.58 20.69
CA GLY A 684 37.57 19.38 20.06
C GLY A 684 36.72 18.56 19.09
N GLN A 685 36.60 17.24 19.33
CA GLN A 685 35.88 16.32 18.45
C GLN A 685 34.59 15.78 19.09
N ILE A 686 33.60 15.54 18.24
CA ILE A 686 32.34 14.91 18.61
C ILE A 686 32.11 13.75 17.63
N ASP A 687 31.88 12.55 18.15
CA ASP A 687 31.44 11.42 17.33
C ASP A 687 29.92 11.29 17.39
N VAL A 688 29.32 11.06 16.23
CA VAL A 688 27.88 10.85 16.07
C VAL A 688 27.67 9.50 15.38
N LEU A 689 26.98 8.58 16.05
CA LEU A 689 26.45 7.39 15.38
C LEU A 689 25.12 7.77 14.74
N LEU A 690 25.05 7.57 13.43
CA LEU A 690 23.96 8.02 12.58
C LEU A 690 23.43 6.81 11.80
N TYR A 691 22.12 6.53 11.88
CA TYR A 691 21.47 5.84 10.77
C TYR A 691 21.53 6.79 9.59
N CYS A 692 22.20 6.38 8.52
CA CYS A 692 22.43 7.18 7.34
C CYS A 692 22.20 6.30 6.13
N ARG A 693 21.36 6.73 5.21
CA ARG A 693 21.14 6.01 3.97
C ARG A 693 21.09 6.99 2.82
N VAL A 694 22.19 7.09 2.07
CA VAL A 694 22.23 7.85 0.83
C VAL A 694 21.73 6.98 -0.30
N ALA A 695 20.75 7.46 -1.06
CA ALA A 695 20.13 6.78 -2.18
C ALA A 695 20.27 7.61 -3.45
N GLY A 696 20.19 6.96 -4.60
CA GLY A 696 20.04 7.60 -5.90
C GLY A 696 19.58 6.58 -6.93
N VAL A 697 19.03 7.04 -8.04
CA VAL A 697 18.52 6.17 -9.11
C VAL A 697 19.20 6.52 -10.43
N ALA A 698 19.71 5.49 -11.11
CA ALA A 698 20.23 5.63 -12.45
C ALA A 698 19.07 5.42 -13.43
N LEU A 699 19.00 6.29 -14.44
CA LEU A 699 17.96 6.23 -15.47
C LEU A 699 17.89 4.84 -16.13
N THR A 700 19.07 4.24 -16.37
CA THR A 700 19.19 2.89 -16.91
C THR A 700 20.46 2.19 -16.41
N ASP A 701 20.47 0.88 -16.51
CA ASP A 701 21.66 0.05 -16.35
C ASP A 701 22.72 0.32 -17.44
N SER A 702 23.89 -0.32 -17.32
CA SER A 702 25.00 -0.15 -18.28
C SER A 702 24.67 -0.61 -19.71
N THR A 703 23.60 -1.38 -19.90
CA THR A 703 23.16 -1.84 -21.23
C THR A 703 22.15 -0.90 -21.88
N GLY A 704 21.62 0.08 -21.15
CA GLY A 704 20.55 0.96 -21.66
C GLY A 704 19.17 0.31 -21.69
N ARG A 705 19.00 -0.84 -21.04
CA ARG A 705 17.84 -1.73 -21.20
C ARG A 705 16.92 -1.72 -19.98
N VAL A 706 17.51 -1.69 -18.79
CA VAL A 706 16.78 -1.81 -17.52
C VAL A 706 16.70 -0.46 -16.85
N ALA A 707 15.50 0.08 -16.74
CA ALA A 707 15.25 1.39 -16.14
C ALA A 707 15.34 1.39 -14.60
N ASP A 708 15.58 2.57 -14.04
CA ASP A 708 15.47 2.88 -12.61
C ASP A 708 16.30 1.94 -11.71
N VAL A 709 17.61 1.90 -11.96
CA VAL A 709 18.55 1.12 -11.14
C VAL A 709 18.90 1.91 -9.89
N ALA A 710 18.25 1.57 -8.78
CA ALA A 710 18.52 2.17 -7.49
C ALA A 710 19.87 1.73 -6.92
N ALA A 711 20.62 2.69 -6.37
CA ALA A 711 21.83 2.46 -5.60
C ALA A 711 21.76 3.16 -4.24
N HIS A 712 22.50 2.63 -3.27
CA HIS A 712 22.57 3.22 -1.96
C HIS A 712 23.83 2.84 -1.17
N PHE A 713 24.20 3.69 -0.22
CA PHE A 713 25.27 3.44 0.73
C PHE A 713 25.00 4.16 2.07
N PRO A 714 25.62 3.71 3.18
CA PRO A 714 26.38 2.48 3.33
C PRO A 714 25.48 1.24 3.32
N ARG A 715 26.00 0.11 2.83
CA ARG A 715 25.31 -1.18 2.84
C ARG A 715 25.68 -2.03 4.08
N THR A 716 25.89 -1.37 5.22
CA THR A 716 26.03 -2.06 6.51
C THR A 716 24.70 -2.69 6.92
N LYS A 717 24.75 -3.69 7.81
CA LYS A 717 23.55 -4.41 8.28
C LYS A 717 22.44 -3.48 8.77
N ASP A 718 22.81 -2.40 9.44
CA ASP A 718 21.87 -1.46 10.06
C ASP A 718 21.80 -0.11 9.31
N SER A 719 22.55 0.05 8.21
CA SER A 719 22.83 1.34 7.55
C SER A 719 23.30 2.42 8.53
N GLU A 720 24.14 2.03 9.49
CA GLU A 720 24.71 2.95 10.47
C GLU A 720 26.15 3.33 10.13
N ILE A 721 26.51 4.57 10.49
CA ILE A 721 27.83 5.16 10.30
C ILE A 721 28.21 6.04 11.49
N TRP A 722 29.49 5.97 11.89
CA TRP A 722 30.08 6.97 12.78
C TRP A 722 30.61 8.15 11.96
N LEU A 723 30.20 9.36 12.30
CA LEU A 723 30.76 10.62 11.78
C LEU A 723 31.50 11.34 12.91
N THR A 724 32.78 11.65 12.73
CA THR A 724 33.55 12.47 13.66
C THR A 724 33.66 13.89 13.14
N PHE A 725 33.17 14.86 13.92
CA PHE A 725 33.24 16.28 13.60
C PHE A 725 34.32 16.98 14.43
N THR A 726 34.96 18.00 13.87
CA THR A 726 35.84 18.94 14.61
C THR A 726 35.48 20.39 14.33
N ASN A 727 35.71 21.27 15.30
CA ASN A 727 35.51 22.72 15.18
C ASN A 727 36.81 23.52 14.98
N ARG A 728 37.95 22.86 14.77
CA ARG A 728 39.26 23.53 14.64
C ARG A 728 39.37 24.48 13.45
N GLU A 729 38.52 24.31 12.44
CA GLU A 729 38.58 25.03 11.16
C GLU A 729 37.36 25.95 10.91
N GLU A 730 36.53 26.25 11.94
CA GLU A 730 35.22 26.97 11.86
C GLU A 730 34.69 27.25 10.43
N PRO A 731 33.61 26.58 9.95
CA PRO A 731 32.61 25.82 10.71
C PRO A 731 33.01 24.38 11.06
N TRP A 732 32.14 23.66 11.79
CA TRP A 732 32.28 22.22 12.06
C TRP A 732 32.43 21.41 10.77
N ARG A 733 33.43 20.51 10.73
CA ARG A 733 33.76 19.67 9.57
C ARG A 733 33.95 18.21 9.94
N ILE A 734 33.64 17.31 9.02
CA ILE A 734 33.84 15.87 9.12
C ILE A 734 35.33 15.57 8.90
N VAL A 735 35.98 15.00 9.91
CA VAL A 735 37.39 14.58 9.85
C VAL A 735 37.54 13.07 9.70
N ARG A 736 36.48 12.30 9.95
CA ARG A 736 36.50 10.84 9.84
C ARG A 736 35.08 10.30 9.69
N THR A 737 34.91 9.25 8.89
CA THR A 737 33.73 8.38 8.94
C THR A 737 34.11 6.93 9.16
N ASN A 738 33.21 6.12 9.72
CA ASN A 738 33.39 4.67 9.83
C ASN A 738 32.05 3.92 9.68
N PRO A 739 31.83 3.16 8.57
CA PRO A 739 32.75 2.97 7.44
C PRO A 739 32.97 4.25 6.60
N ALA A 740 33.77 4.17 5.54
CA ALA A 740 33.93 5.24 4.56
C ALA A 740 32.57 5.72 4.01
N MET A 741 32.37 7.04 3.89
CA MET A 741 31.19 7.62 3.25
C MET A 741 31.62 8.66 2.20
N PRO A 742 31.39 8.37 0.90
CA PRO A 742 30.79 7.15 0.37
C PRO A 742 31.75 5.96 0.43
N ASN A 743 31.20 4.75 0.34
CA ASN A 743 31.98 3.54 0.13
C ASN A 743 31.93 3.16 -1.35
N PHE A 744 33.07 3.21 -2.05
CA PHE A 744 33.12 2.89 -3.48
C PHE A 744 32.72 1.45 -3.79
N ARG A 745 33.08 0.48 -2.94
CA ARG A 745 32.72 -0.92 -3.15
C ARG A 745 31.20 -1.13 -3.08
N ASP A 746 30.54 -0.46 -2.14
CA ASP A 746 29.07 -0.45 -2.07
C ASP A 746 28.47 0.13 -3.36
N ILE A 747 29.00 1.25 -3.83
CA ILE A 747 28.55 1.91 -5.06
C ILE A 747 28.77 1.02 -6.31
N LEU A 748 29.96 0.44 -6.47
CA LEU A 748 30.33 -0.37 -7.62
C LEU A 748 29.56 -1.69 -7.69
N SER A 749 29.16 -2.25 -6.54
CA SER A 749 28.40 -3.49 -6.47
C SER A 749 27.06 -3.43 -7.22
N PHE A 750 26.48 -2.24 -7.42
CA PHE A 750 25.25 -2.06 -8.23
C PHE A 750 25.51 -2.12 -9.74
N SER A 751 26.77 -2.00 -10.17
CA SER A 751 27.18 -2.13 -11.57
C SER A 751 27.81 -3.49 -11.88
N ALA A 752 27.99 -4.33 -10.86
CA ALA A 752 28.56 -5.66 -10.98
C ALA A 752 27.50 -6.66 -11.45
N GLY A 753 27.85 -7.53 -12.38
CA GLY A 753 27.04 -8.68 -12.73
C GLY A 753 26.94 -9.67 -11.57
N PRO A 754 25.89 -10.51 -11.54
CA PRO A 754 25.71 -11.52 -10.49
C PRO A 754 26.85 -12.56 -10.41
N ALA A 755 27.67 -12.67 -11.45
CA ALA A 755 28.84 -13.55 -11.50
C ALA A 755 30.17 -12.86 -11.15
N ASP A 756 30.20 -11.53 -10.99
CA ASP A 756 31.44 -10.77 -10.79
C ASP A 756 31.95 -10.85 -9.33
N GLY A 757 31.11 -11.33 -8.40
CA GLY A 757 31.51 -11.62 -7.02
C GLY A 757 31.92 -10.38 -6.21
N LEU A 758 31.43 -9.20 -6.56
CA LEU A 758 31.67 -7.96 -5.80
C LEU A 758 30.65 -7.82 -4.66
N ASP A 759 30.91 -8.53 -3.56
CA ASP A 759 30.08 -8.42 -2.36
C ASP A 759 30.16 -6.99 -1.77
N PRO A 760 29.04 -6.43 -1.26
CA PRO A 760 29.03 -5.16 -0.54
C PRO A 760 29.89 -5.23 0.72
N GLY A 761 30.38 -4.08 1.19
CA GLY A 761 31.22 -4.01 2.38
C GLY A 761 32.40 -3.05 2.25
N PRO A 762 33.32 -3.04 3.23
CA PRO A 762 34.44 -2.11 3.24
C PRO A 762 35.31 -2.27 1.99
N ASP A 763 35.85 -1.15 1.52
CA ASP A 763 36.78 -1.08 0.38
C ASP A 763 38.17 -1.61 0.79
N VAL A 764 38.21 -2.89 1.15
CA VAL A 764 39.43 -3.66 1.40
C VAL A 764 39.74 -4.48 0.16
N GLY A 765 40.96 -4.35 -0.36
CA GLY A 765 41.44 -5.23 -1.42
C GLY A 765 41.30 -6.69 -0.96
N ARG A 766 40.86 -7.58 -1.85
CA ARG A 766 41.00 -9.02 -1.58
C ARG A 766 42.48 -9.26 -1.33
N GLU A 767 42.84 -9.80 -0.17
CA GLU A 767 44.15 -10.43 -0.03
C GLU A 767 44.26 -11.43 -1.19
N PRO A 768 45.35 -11.41 -1.97
CA PRO A 768 45.51 -12.36 -3.04
C PRO A 768 45.46 -13.75 -2.41
N THR A 769 44.37 -14.47 -2.65
CA THR A 769 44.30 -15.90 -2.38
C THR A 769 45.45 -16.51 -3.17
N THR A 770 46.50 -16.93 -2.46
CA THR A 770 47.58 -17.73 -3.04
C THR A 770 46.95 -18.89 -3.79
N PHE A 771 47.07 -18.85 -5.12
CA PHE A 771 46.65 -19.89 -6.04
C PHE A 771 47.39 -21.20 -5.77
#